data_AF-A0A085ZGP6-F1
#
_entry.id   AF-A0A085ZGP6-F1
#
_cell.length_a   1.000
_cell.length_b   1.000
_cell.length_c   1.000
_cell.angle_alpha   90.00
_cell.angle_beta   90.00
_cell.angle_gamma   90.00
#
_symmetry.space_group_name_H-M   'P 1'
#
loop_
_entity.id
_entity.type
_entity.pdbx_description
1 polymer ?
#
loop_
_entity_poly.entity_id
_entity_poly.type
_entity_poly.pdbx_seq_one_letter_code
_entity_poly.pdbx_strand_id
1 'polypeptide(L)'
;MITCQLYQGQTFTVNTCSTNVDNMTYSVLRSNTTANDKQRMAFIIPASQLDNIANGTITSTYFKRATASGSLNAGANFRIYLKNTTATDFGSGSPDWDTETVSATLVYDSNPQTAAGSTAGYKQFQHSANFVYTAGSNLAVYTEYVQTTAQASTIYWQYEYSSPCINTSNSNTTKYVSATAAFGATLSSSNYRRPVIAFDATVPPPTTPPACTTISAPANAATGVSVTPTITWAATPLTSSYVINMGTTPGGTDIMNGVDVGNVTSYVIPAATPLSYLTQYYVTVMPKNVVGMATGCTENTFTTLAMPCPSVSSPAAAATGVSTIPTISWGAVSGATGYRLTMGTTSGGTDVLNNIDLGNVTSYTFASALTPSTMYYYTVTSYNASANSGTCTVRSFTTTATAPPANDNCGGAIGLTVNPDLACGATTAGNTLGASLSIAATPCNGNPDDDVWYSFVATAASHIVALSNVVSTGTTSASDMYFQVLSGVCGSQTSVLCSDPNTATVSGLTPGQTYYIRVYTYSGAGYNTSFNICVGTPPPPPANDNCANPTPLTVGGTFGANAITATNVGSTADGTAQSCQTSATNNVWYSVVVPASGTLKVETNSVAGSTYTDSIINVFSGACGSLTAVACDDDSSADGNFSLVTLTGQTPGATLLVSVWRYSSGAGTDGKFQISAYDASLLATSEVSGAKNELKAYPNPFADVLNISDISKVKSVSIVDLAGRVVKTIDNPSSALQLGDLKQGMYLVTLNMKDGSKQTIKAIKK
;
A
#
# COMPACT_ATOMS: atom_id res chain seq x y z
N MET A 1 -0.34 67.69 19.01
CA MET A 1 -0.92 67.89 17.66
C MET A 1 -1.44 66.54 17.19
N ILE A 2 -2.75 66.32 17.35
CA ILE A 2 -3.42 65.09 16.90
C ILE A 2 -3.75 65.34 15.43
N THR A 3 -2.91 64.83 14.52
CA THR A 3 -3.27 64.75 13.10
C THR A 3 -4.44 63.79 12.98
N CYS A 4 -5.62 64.37 12.74
CA CYS A 4 -6.84 63.67 12.36
C CYS A 4 -6.51 62.81 11.13
N GLN A 5 -6.35 61.49 11.31
CA GLN A 5 -6.37 60.58 10.18
C GLN A 5 -7.81 60.60 9.67
N LEU A 6 -8.04 61.35 8.58
CA LEU A 6 -9.11 61.05 7.65
C LEU A 6 -8.99 59.57 7.33
N TYR A 7 -9.93 58.76 7.82
CA TYR A 7 -10.03 57.36 7.43
C TYR A 7 -10.14 57.37 5.91
N GLN A 8 -9.14 56.80 5.22
CA GLN A 8 -9.09 56.80 3.76
C GLN A 8 -10.42 56.30 3.19
N GLY A 9 -10.86 56.86 2.06
CA GLY A 9 -12.14 56.52 1.43
C GLY A 9 -12.33 55.00 1.39
N GLN A 10 -13.27 54.51 2.19
CA GLN A 10 -13.62 53.09 2.17
C GLN A 10 -14.66 52.89 1.08
N THR A 11 -14.45 51.89 0.23
CA THR A 11 -15.47 51.47 -0.73
C THR A 11 -16.60 50.76 0.01
N PHE A 12 -17.68 51.50 0.27
CA PHE A 12 -18.91 51.01 0.85
C PHE A 12 -19.78 50.38 -0.25
N THR A 13 -19.92 49.06 -0.22
CA THR A 13 -20.83 48.35 -1.11
C THR A 13 -22.22 48.29 -0.50
N VAL A 14 -23.22 48.77 -1.23
CA VAL A 14 -24.63 48.56 -0.84
C VAL A 14 -24.91 47.07 -0.95
N ASN A 15 -25.52 46.48 0.09
CA ASN A 15 -25.78 45.04 0.16
C ASN A 15 -26.42 44.51 -1.13
N THR A 16 -25.88 43.40 -1.63
CA THR A 16 -26.33 42.76 -2.86
C THR A 16 -27.01 41.42 -2.58
N CYS A 17 -28.26 41.25 -3.01
CA CYS A 17 -29.04 40.02 -2.76
C CYS A 17 -29.34 39.20 -4.02
N SER A 18 -28.97 39.70 -5.20
CA SER A 18 -29.22 39.07 -6.50
C SER A 18 -27.91 38.57 -7.11
N THR A 19 -27.92 37.41 -7.75
CA THR A 19 -26.73 36.83 -8.39
C THR A 19 -26.71 37.12 -9.90
N ASN A 20 -25.73 37.92 -10.34
CA ASN A 20 -25.26 38.06 -11.73
C ASN A 20 -26.36 38.13 -12.82
N VAL A 21 -27.14 39.22 -12.85
CA VAL A 21 -28.12 39.46 -13.91
C VAL A 21 -27.76 40.70 -14.73
N ASP A 22 -27.64 40.48 -16.04
CA ASP A 22 -27.10 41.44 -17.01
C ASP A 22 -28.21 41.85 -17.99
N ASN A 23 -28.48 43.15 -18.14
CA ASN A 23 -29.46 43.63 -19.11
C ASN A 23 -29.14 45.06 -19.57
N MET A 24 -29.39 45.36 -20.85
CA MET A 24 -29.22 46.69 -21.43
C MET A 24 -30.41 47.63 -21.15
N THR A 25 -31.60 47.09 -20.86
CA THR A 25 -32.82 47.86 -20.56
C THR A 25 -32.79 48.50 -19.18
N TYR A 26 -32.19 47.83 -18.20
CA TYR A 26 -32.11 48.27 -16.80
C TYR A 26 -30.67 48.65 -16.41
N SER A 27 -29.86 48.97 -17.41
CA SER A 27 -28.48 49.42 -17.24
C SER A 27 -28.42 50.87 -16.78
N VAL A 28 -27.33 51.26 -16.13
CA VAL A 28 -26.99 52.68 -15.84
C VAL A 28 -26.45 53.41 -17.06
N LEU A 29 -25.80 52.67 -17.96
CA LEU A 29 -25.29 53.15 -19.23
C LEU A 29 -25.85 52.24 -20.33
N ARG A 30 -26.77 52.76 -21.13
CA ARG A 30 -27.31 52.07 -22.30
C ARG A 30 -26.36 52.16 -23.49
N SER A 31 -25.20 51.55 -23.37
CA SER A 31 -24.16 51.53 -24.39
C SER A 31 -24.42 50.46 -25.43
N ASN A 32 -24.80 50.87 -26.64
CA ASN A 32 -25.31 49.98 -27.70
C ASN A 32 -24.56 50.19 -29.02
N THR A 33 -24.59 49.21 -29.92
CA THR A 33 -24.00 49.29 -31.28
C THR A 33 -24.81 50.16 -32.25
N THR A 34 -25.91 50.76 -31.80
CA THR A 34 -26.67 51.78 -32.56
C THR A 34 -26.28 53.19 -32.13
N ALA A 35 -26.21 54.12 -33.09
CA ALA A 35 -25.97 55.54 -32.81
C ALA A 35 -27.16 56.21 -32.10
N ASN A 36 -26.91 57.35 -31.46
CA ASN A 36 -27.90 58.20 -30.80
C ASN A 36 -28.71 57.55 -29.65
N ASP A 37 -28.21 56.49 -29.02
CA ASP A 37 -28.89 55.85 -27.87
C ASP A 37 -28.69 56.66 -26.58
N LYS A 38 -29.75 56.82 -25.79
CA LYS A 38 -29.74 57.64 -24.58
C LYS A 38 -30.61 57.03 -23.49
N GLN A 39 -30.25 57.28 -22.23
CA GLN A 39 -31.03 56.81 -21.08
C GLN A 39 -30.97 57.79 -19.91
N ARG A 40 -32.11 58.00 -19.26
CA ARG A 40 -32.22 58.61 -17.93
C ARG A 40 -32.78 57.57 -16.97
N MET A 41 -32.22 57.50 -15.77
CA MET A 41 -32.68 56.61 -14.69
C MET A 41 -32.64 57.33 -13.36
N ALA A 42 -33.62 57.03 -12.50
CA ALA A 42 -33.73 57.49 -11.14
C ALA A 42 -34.09 56.31 -10.23
N PHE A 43 -33.37 56.12 -9.12
CA PHE A 43 -33.65 55.07 -8.13
C PHE A 43 -33.37 55.57 -6.71
N ILE A 44 -34.04 54.98 -5.71
CA ILE A 44 -33.87 55.33 -4.30
C ILE A 44 -33.17 54.19 -3.54
N ILE A 45 -32.15 54.55 -2.75
CA ILE A 45 -31.50 53.66 -1.80
C ILE A 45 -32.04 53.99 -0.40
N PRO A 46 -32.62 53.01 0.32
CA PRO A 46 -33.16 53.25 1.65
C PRO A 46 -32.05 53.55 2.67
N ALA A 47 -32.35 54.41 3.65
CA ALA A 47 -31.42 54.81 4.70
C ALA A 47 -30.79 53.62 5.45
N SER A 48 -31.57 52.55 5.67
CA SER A 48 -31.11 51.30 6.31
C SER A 48 -29.98 50.57 5.56
N GLN A 49 -29.71 50.95 4.31
CA GLN A 49 -28.60 50.44 3.52
C GLN A 49 -27.41 51.41 3.45
N LEU A 50 -27.45 52.53 4.18
CA LEU A 50 -26.47 53.62 4.12
C LEU A 50 -25.92 54.00 5.51
N ASP A 51 -26.26 53.23 6.56
CA ASP A 51 -25.86 53.51 7.94
C ASP A 51 -24.34 53.66 8.11
N ASN A 52 -23.56 52.90 7.34
CA ASN A 52 -22.09 52.92 7.41
C ASN A 52 -21.45 54.17 6.78
N ILE A 53 -22.23 54.99 6.04
CA ILE A 53 -21.77 56.26 5.48
C ILE A 53 -22.52 57.47 6.07
N ALA A 54 -23.27 57.28 7.15
CA ALA A 54 -24.06 58.31 7.82
C ALA A 54 -23.25 59.60 8.10
N ASN A 55 -23.75 60.75 7.64
CA ASN A 55 -23.06 62.06 7.70
C ASN A 55 -21.69 62.10 6.99
N GLY A 56 -21.40 61.11 6.16
CA GLY A 56 -20.19 61.04 5.36
C GLY A 56 -20.27 61.90 4.09
N THR A 57 -19.10 62.24 3.58
CA THR A 57 -18.95 62.90 2.29
C THR A 57 -18.61 61.85 1.24
N ILE A 58 -19.55 61.58 0.34
CA ILE A 58 -19.39 60.70 -0.81
C ILE A 58 -18.49 61.40 -1.83
N THR A 59 -17.45 60.71 -2.28
CA THR A 59 -16.42 61.21 -3.21
C THR A 59 -16.38 60.44 -4.52
N SER A 60 -16.99 59.26 -4.57
CA SER A 60 -17.12 58.45 -5.79
C SER A 60 -18.39 57.63 -5.77
N THR A 61 -18.97 57.40 -6.95
CA THR A 61 -20.02 56.40 -7.16
C THR A 61 -19.45 55.29 -8.01
N TYR A 62 -19.76 54.05 -7.65
CA TYR A 62 -19.38 52.88 -8.41
C TYR A 62 -20.61 52.18 -8.96
N PHE A 63 -20.50 51.69 -10.19
CA PHE A 63 -21.45 50.73 -10.74
C PHE A 63 -20.73 49.45 -11.12
N LYS A 64 -21.41 48.31 -11.03
CA LYS A 64 -20.79 47.02 -11.35
C LYS A 64 -21.00 46.66 -12.81
N ARG A 65 -19.91 46.69 -13.58
CA ARG A 65 -19.90 46.24 -14.97
C ARG A 65 -19.90 44.71 -15.02
N ALA A 66 -20.74 44.16 -15.88
CA ALA A 66 -20.84 42.72 -16.09
C ALA A 66 -19.92 42.21 -17.22
N THR A 67 -19.83 42.96 -18.32
CA THR A 67 -19.07 42.50 -19.51
C THR A 67 -17.57 42.46 -19.22
N ALA A 68 -16.97 41.29 -19.44
CA ALA A 68 -15.56 41.04 -19.17
C ALA A 68 -14.58 41.61 -20.22
N SER A 69 -15.08 42.04 -21.38
CA SER A 69 -14.28 42.60 -22.48
C SER A 69 -15.03 43.73 -23.22
N GLY A 70 -14.35 44.44 -24.13
CA GLY A 70 -14.89 45.59 -24.87
C GLY A 70 -14.62 46.94 -24.17
N SER A 71 -14.69 48.05 -24.87
CA SER A 71 -14.55 49.40 -24.31
C SER A 71 -15.64 50.30 -24.86
N LEU A 72 -16.04 51.31 -24.07
CA LEU A 72 -16.85 52.39 -24.62
C LEU A 72 -15.99 53.22 -25.59
N ASN A 73 -16.60 53.72 -26.65
CA ASN A 73 -16.03 54.67 -27.57
C ASN A 73 -15.98 56.05 -26.92
N ALA A 74 -15.04 56.88 -27.36
CA ALA A 74 -14.97 58.27 -26.94
C ALA A 74 -16.21 59.05 -27.45
N GLY A 75 -16.60 60.11 -26.73
CA GLY A 75 -17.65 61.04 -27.16
C GLY A 75 -19.06 60.76 -26.59
N ALA A 76 -19.23 59.72 -25.77
CA ALA A 76 -20.39 59.61 -24.89
C ALA A 76 -20.27 60.58 -23.70
N ASN A 77 -21.40 60.97 -23.13
CA ASN A 77 -21.48 61.76 -21.90
C ASN A 77 -22.29 60.99 -20.84
N PHE A 78 -21.81 61.02 -19.61
CA PHE A 78 -22.50 60.43 -18.47
C PHE A 78 -22.55 61.42 -17.32
N ARG A 79 -23.73 61.54 -16.73
CA ARG A 79 -23.99 62.40 -15.58
C ARG A 79 -24.57 61.61 -14.41
N ILE A 80 -24.14 61.95 -13.21
CA ILE A 80 -24.67 61.39 -11.96
C ILE A 80 -25.08 62.55 -11.06
N TYR A 81 -26.29 62.46 -10.51
CA TYR A 81 -26.80 63.38 -9.51
C TYR A 81 -27.18 62.64 -8.24
N LEU A 82 -26.89 63.23 -7.09
CA LEU A 82 -27.23 62.70 -5.77
C LEU A 82 -28.09 63.68 -4.98
N LYS A 83 -29.07 63.15 -4.23
CA LYS A 83 -30.00 63.94 -3.43
C LYS A 83 -30.44 63.20 -2.16
N ASN A 84 -30.32 63.88 -1.02
CA ASN A 84 -30.93 63.41 0.23
C ASN A 84 -32.45 63.56 0.11
N THR A 85 -33.20 62.52 0.46
CA THR A 85 -34.65 62.53 0.36
C THR A 85 -35.30 61.75 1.50
N THR A 86 -36.52 62.13 1.88
CA THR A 86 -37.37 61.33 2.77
C THR A 86 -38.27 60.36 1.99
N ALA A 87 -38.37 60.52 0.68
CA ALA A 87 -39.19 59.66 -0.18
C ALA A 87 -38.64 58.23 -0.20
N THR A 88 -39.54 57.26 -0.19
CA THR A 88 -39.21 55.83 -0.26
C THR A 88 -39.39 55.26 -1.68
N ASP A 89 -40.10 55.97 -2.55
CA ASP A 89 -40.27 55.73 -3.98
C ASP A 89 -40.53 57.04 -4.75
N PHE A 90 -40.73 56.98 -6.07
CA PHE A 90 -41.09 58.13 -6.92
C PHE A 90 -42.62 58.26 -7.15
N GLY A 91 -43.44 57.54 -6.40
CA GLY A 91 -44.89 57.47 -6.62
C GLY A 91 -45.31 56.84 -7.96
N SER A 92 -46.63 56.74 -8.16
CA SER A 92 -47.21 56.17 -9.40
C SER A 92 -47.18 57.12 -10.60
N GLY A 93 -46.87 58.40 -10.38
CA GLY A 93 -46.76 59.41 -11.43
C GLY A 93 -45.51 59.24 -12.30
N SER A 94 -45.39 60.09 -13.33
CA SER A 94 -44.19 60.21 -14.17
C SER A 94 -43.37 61.42 -13.73
N PRO A 95 -42.32 61.24 -12.91
CA PRO A 95 -41.55 62.36 -12.40
C PRO A 95 -40.85 63.11 -13.54
N ASP A 96 -40.85 64.44 -13.45
CA ASP A 96 -40.23 65.35 -14.42
C ASP A 96 -38.73 65.48 -14.14
N TRP A 97 -37.90 65.24 -15.15
CA TRP A 97 -36.45 65.16 -15.00
C TRP A 97 -35.83 66.48 -14.53
N ASP A 98 -36.24 67.60 -15.11
CA ASP A 98 -35.68 68.91 -14.80
C ASP A 98 -36.05 69.31 -13.37
N THR A 99 -37.28 69.00 -12.94
CA THR A 99 -37.76 69.18 -11.57
C THR A 99 -37.03 68.29 -10.55
N GLU A 100 -36.77 67.03 -10.90
CA GLU A 100 -36.06 66.11 -10.01
C GLU A 100 -34.59 66.50 -9.83
N THR A 101 -33.93 66.90 -10.92
CA THR A 101 -32.48 67.19 -10.92
C THR A 101 -32.12 68.59 -10.44
N VAL A 102 -33.02 69.59 -10.52
CA VAL A 102 -32.75 70.96 -10.05
C VAL A 102 -32.38 71.03 -8.56
N SER A 103 -32.91 70.11 -7.77
CA SER A 103 -32.68 70.01 -6.32
C SER A 103 -31.66 68.92 -5.94
N ALA A 104 -31.04 68.29 -6.94
CA ALA A 104 -29.98 67.31 -6.76
C ALA A 104 -28.61 67.94 -7.02
N THR A 105 -27.56 67.37 -6.43
CA THR A 105 -26.18 67.80 -6.69
C THR A 105 -25.65 67.03 -7.90
N LEU A 106 -25.22 67.72 -8.95
CA LEU A 106 -24.48 67.11 -10.06
C LEU A 106 -23.07 66.75 -9.56
N VAL A 107 -22.81 65.45 -9.38
CA VAL A 107 -21.54 64.97 -8.81
C VAL A 107 -20.57 64.45 -9.85
N TYR A 108 -21.04 64.07 -11.04
CA TYR A 108 -20.21 63.61 -12.15
C TYR A 108 -20.80 64.12 -13.46
N ASP A 109 -19.98 64.70 -14.34
CA ASP A 109 -20.35 65.07 -15.72
C ASP A 109 -19.10 64.94 -16.61
N SER A 110 -18.94 63.80 -17.27
CA SER A 110 -17.78 63.55 -18.13
C SER A 110 -18.02 62.39 -19.09
N ASN A 111 -17.06 62.17 -20.00
CA ASN A 111 -17.03 60.98 -20.84
C ASN A 111 -16.70 59.73 -19.98
N PRO A 112 -17.58 58.71 -19.93
CA PRO A 112 -17.41 57.55 -19.06
C PRO A 112 -16.40 56.51 -19.56
N GLN A 113 -15.78 56.70 -20.74
CA GLN A 113 -14.92 55.70 -21.37
C GLN A 113 -13.82 55.17 -20.45
N THR A 114 -13.01 56.07 -19.87
CA THR A 114 -11.91 55.67 -18.99
C THR A 114 -12.41 55.02 -17.70
N ALA A 115 -13.45 55.59 -17.09
CA ALA A 115 -14.05 55.10 -15.85
C ALA A 115 -14.66 53.69 -16.00
N ALA A 116 -15.39 53.44 -17.10
CA ALA A 116 -16.00 52.15 -17.41
C ALA A 116 -14.96 51.05 -17.71
N GLY A 117 -13.76 51.44 -18.14
CA GLY A 117 -12.62 50.55 -18.41
C GLY A 117 -12.92 49.50 -19.49
N SER A 118 -12.25 48.34 -19.39
CA SER A 118 -12.42 47.22 -20.33
C SER A 118 -12.74 45.86 -19.67
N THR A 119 -12.72 45.79 -18.33
CA THR A 119 -12.89 44.55 -17.54
C THR A 119 -14.21 44.54 -16.78
N ALA A 120 -14.66 43.38 -16.29
CA ALA A 120 -15.81 43.28 -15.38
C ALA A 120 -15.49 43.85 -13.98
N GLY A 121 -16.51 44.00 -13.13
CA GLY A 121 -16.39 44.44 -11.73
C GLY A 121 -16.80 45.89 -11.48
N TYR A 122 -16.61 46.37 -10.26
CA TYR A 122 -16.94 47.75 -9.88
C TYR A 122 -16.09 48.76 -10.66
N LYS A 123 -16.75 49.78 -11.21
CA LYS A 123 -16.15 50.87 -11.99
C LYS A 123 -16.39 52.19 -11.29
N GLN A 124 -15.30 52.88 -10.96
CA GLN A 124 -15.31 54.13 -10.21
C GLN A 124 -15.64 55.30 -11.12
N PHE A 125 -16.64 56.08 -10.73
CA PHE A 125 -16.95 57.39 -11.29
C PHE A 125 -16.63 58.43 -10.22
N GLN A 126 -15.40 58.97 -10.30
CA GLN A 126 -14.88 59.95 -9.34
C GLN A 126 -15.66 61.26 -9.42
N HIS A 127 -16.17 61.74 -8.29
CA HIS A 127 -16.99 62.95 -8.26
C HIS A 127 -16.15 64.21 -8.54
N SER A 128 -16.68 65.11 -9.36
CA SER A 128 -16.16 66.47 -9.55
C SER A 128 -16.63 67.42 -8.45
N ALA A 129 -17.78 67.14 -7.84
CA ALA A 129 -18.29 67.79 -6.65
C ALA A 129 -18.73 66.72 -5.64
N ASN A 130 -18.11 66.71 -4.46
CA ASN A 130 -18.43 65.75 -3.41
C ASN A 130 -19.85 65.98 -2.85
N PHE A 131 -20.48 64.93 -2.34
CA PHE A 131 -21.85 64.98 -1.82
C PHE A 131 -21.90 64.60 -0.35
N VAL A 132 -22.49 65.44 0.49
CA VAL A 132 -22.70 65.14 1.92
C VAL A 132 -24.00 64.36 2.09
N TYR A 133 -23.90 63.10 2.52
CA TYR A 133 -25.05 62.27 2.82
C TYR A 133 -25.56 62.54 4.24
N THR A 134 -26.85 62.85 4.38
CA THR A 134 -27.46 63.12 5.68
C THR A 134 -27.93 61.82 6.32
N ALA A 135 -27.44 61.51 7.52
CA ALA A 135 -27.84 60.31 8.26
C ALA A 135 -29.36 60.18 8.38
N GLY A 136 -29.88 58.96 8.18
CA GLY A 136 -31.32 58.66 8.25
C GLY A 136 -32.15 59.11 7.03
N SER A 137 -31.56 59.84 6.08
CA SER A 137 -32.22 60.16 4.80
C SER A 137 -32.09 58.98 3.82
N ASN A 138 -33.06 58.78 2.95
CA ASN A 138 -32.85 57.94 1.76
C ASN A 138 -31.98 58.72 0.75
N LEU A 139 -31.32 58.00 -0.15
CA LEU A 139 -30.50 58.60 -1.20
C LEU A 139 -31.18 58.37 -2.56
N ALA A 140 -31.64 59.44 -3.19
CA ALA A 140 -32.05 59.41 -4.59
C ALA A 140 -30.83 59.58 -5.49
N VAL A 141 -30.69 58.68 -6.45
CA VAL A 141 -29.61 58.67 -7.45
C VAL A 141 -30.24 58.83 -8.82
N TYR A 142 -29.75 59.81 -9.57
CA TYR A 142 -30.18 60.06 -10.94
C TYR A 142 -28.99 59.92 -11.88
N THR A 143 -29.18 59.26 -13.01
CA THR A 143 -28.14 59.05 -14.02
C THR A 143 -28.65 59.39 -15.40
N GLU A 144 -27.86 60.12 -16.18
CA GLU A 144 -28.13 60.42 -17.59
C GLU A 144 -26.94 59.94 -18.42
N TYR A 145 -27.19 59.05 -19.38
CA TYR A 145 -26.22 58.59 -20.36
C TYR A 145 -26.67 59.01 -21.76
N VAL A 146 -25.77 59.66 -22.48
CA VAL A 146 -25.99 60.08 -23.87
C VAL A 146 -24.85 59.58 -24.73
N GLN A 147 -25.20 58.83 -25.75
CA GLN A 147 -24.29 58.37 -26.78
C GLN A 147 -24.77 58.87 -28.15
N THR A 148 -23.90 59.54 -28.90
CA THR A 148 -24.22 60.06 -30.24
C THR A 148 -23.75 59.11 -31.35
N THR A 149 -22.58 58.50 -31.19
CA THR A 149 -22.02 57.52 -32.13
C THR A 149 -22.28 56.09 -31.68
N ALA A 150 -22.41 55.13 -32.60
CA ALA A 150 -22.49 53.72 -32.26
C ALA A 150 -21.29 53.23 -31.42
N GLN A 151 -21.51 52.35 -30.45
CA GLN A 151 -20.42 51.65 -29.75
C GLN A 151 -19.87 50.51 -30.61
N ALA A 152 -18.61 50.13 -30.36
CA ALA A 152 -18.03 48.93 -30.96
C ALA A 152 -18.68 47.63 -30.47
N SER A 153 -19.18 47.62 -29.22
CA SER A 153 -19.86 46.49 -28.61
C SER A 153 -20.83 46.96 -27.53
N THR A 154 -21.89 46.19 -27.28
CA THR A 154 -22.78 46.42 -26.14
C THR A 154 -22.06 46.12 -24.82
N ILE A 155 -22.08 47.07 -23.88
CA ILE A 155 -21.55 46.87 -22.52
C ILE A 155 -22.72 46.72 -21.53
N TYR A 156 -22.70 45.63 -20.77
CA TYR A 156 -23.72 45.28 -19.78
C TYR A 156 -23.28 45.66 -18.36
N TRP A 157 -24.26 46.08 -17.56
CA TRP A 157 -24.11 46.45 -16.16
C TRP A 157 -25.06 45.62 -15.30
N GLN A 158 -24.63 45.28 -14.09
CA GLN A 158 -25.40 44.43 -13.17
C GLN A 158 -26.47 45.24 -12.43
N TYR A 159 -27.60 44.57 -12.17
CA TYR A 159 -28.69 45.10 -11.35
C TYR A 159 -29.18 44.06 -10.34
N GLU A 160 -29.90 44.54 -9.32
CA GLU A 160 -30.53 43.77 -8.27
C GLU A 160 -32.05 43.79 -8.41
N TYR A 161 -32.68 42.70 -8.03
CA TYR A 161 -34.13 42.51 -8.19
C TYR A 161 -34.77 41.63 -7.11
N SER A 162 -34.00 41.18 -6.11
CA SER A 162 -34.46 40.30 -5.04
C SER A 162 -34.48 40.97 -3.68
N SER A 163 -35.47 40.59 -2.87
CA SER A 163 -35.54 40.87 -1.43
C SER A 163 -34.41 40.13 -0.69
N PRO A 164 -33.89 40.65 0.45
CA PRO A 164 -34.29 41.87 1.15
C PRO A 164 -33.64 43.17 0.65
N CYS A 165 -32.67 43.09 -0.27
CA CYS A 165 -31.93 44.28 -0.73
C CYS A 165 -32.79 45.24 -1.56
N ILE A 166 -33.82 44.71 -2.23
CA ILE A 166 -34.75 45.47 -3.06
C ILE A 166 -36.18 45.24 -2.57
N ASN A 167 -36.99 46.31 -2.56
CA ASN A 167 -38.42 46.20 -2.30
C ASN A 167 -39.16 45.65 -3.53
N THR A 168 -39.26 44.33 -3.64
CA THR A 168 -39.92 43.64 -4.75
C THR A 168 -41.44 43.84 -4.80
N SER A 169 -42.03 44.44 -3.76
CA SER A 169 -43.46 44.76 -3.69
C SER A 169 -43.79 46.17 -4.18
N ASN A 170 -42.78 46.99 -4.51
CA ASN A 170 -42.96 48.37 -4.96
C ASN A 170 -42.16 48.68 -6.23
N SER A 171 -42.87 48.74 -7.36
CA SER A 171 -42.30 49.06 -8.68
C SER A 171 -42.13 50.55 -8.95
N ASN A 172 -42.36 51.44 -7.97
CA ASN A 172 -42.10 52.88 -8.14
C ASN A 172 -40.74 53.30 -7.59
N THR A 173 -39.94 52.36 -7.08
CA THR A 173 -38.61 52.63 -6.49
C THR A 173 -37.54 52.97 -7.53
N THR A 174 -37.78 52.60 -8.80
CA THR A 174 -36.94 52.98 -9.94
C THR A 174 -37.79 53.44 -11.14
N LYS A 175 -37.40 54.56 -11.74
CA LYS A 175 -38.00 55.16 -12.93
C LYS A 175 -36.92 55.40 -13.99
N TYR A 176 -37.21 55.10 -15.25
CA TYR A 176 -36.26 55.34 -16.34
C TYR A 176 -36.99 55.64 -17.65
N VAL A 177 -36.26 56.24 -18.59
CA VAL A 177 -36.65 56.38 -19.99
C VAL A 177 -35.44 56.12 -20.88
N SER A 178 -35.65 55.41 -21.97
CA SER A 178 -34.64 55.21 -23.01
C SER A 178 -35.18 55.75 -24.33
N ALA A 179 -34.32 56.42 -25.11
CA ALA A 179 -34.72 57.05 -26.35
C ALA A 179 -33.56 57.07 -27.35
N THR A 180 -33.90 56.98 -28.65
CA THR A 180 -32.97 57.23 -29.76
C THR A 180 -33.09 58.66 -30.31
N ALA A 181 -34.05 59.44 -29.80
CA ALA A 181 -34.34 60.82 -30.19
C ALA A 181 -34.05 61.81 -29.04
N ALA A 182 -34.73 62.95 -28.99
CA ALA A 182 -34.70 63.81 -27.81
C ALA A 182 -35.35 63.09 -26.61
N PHE A 183 -34.88 63.37 -25.39
CA PHE A 183 -35.55 62.87 -24.19
C PHE A 183 -36.93 63.52 -24.05
N GLY A 184 -37.92 62.74 -23.61
CA GLY A 184 -39.13 63.31 -23.02
C GLY A 184 -38.81 63.97 -21.67
N ALA A 185 -39.68 64.87 -21.24
CA ALA A 185 -39.51 65.58 -19.96
C ALA A 185 -39.64 64.64 -18.74
N THR A 186 -40.51 63.64 -18.81
CA THR A 186 -40.84 62.76 -17.69
C THR A 186 -40.27 61.34 -17.82
N LEU A 187 -39.99 60.71 -16.67
CA LEU A 187 -39.63 59.28 -16.58
C LEU A 187 -40.93 58.45 -16.50
N SER A 188 -41.14 57.53 -17.44
CA SER A 188 -42.47 56.91 -17.65
C SER A 188 -42.58 55.42 -17.28
N SER A 189 -41.50 54.75 -16.88
CA SER A 189 -41.53 53.33 -16.49
C SER A 189 -42.00 53.11 -15.05
N SER A 190 -42.32 51.87 -14.67
CA SER A 190 -42.32 51.40 -13.28
C SER A 190 -41.48 50.13 -13.16
N ASN A 191 -40.49 50.13 -12.27
CA ASN A 191 -39.59 49.01 -12.03
C ASN A 191 -39.11 48.99 -10.56
N TYR A 192 -38.97 47.79 -10.01
CA TYR A 192 -38.36 47.59 -8.69
C TYR A 192 -36.84 47.30 -8.78
N ARG A 193 -36.30 47.10 -9.99
CA ARG A 193 -34.87 46.79 -10.19
C ARG A 193 -33.99 48.01 -9.99
N ARG A 194 -32.84 47.84 -9.34
CA ARG A 194 -31.84 48.89 -9.11
C ARG A 194 -30.45 48.45 -9.57
N PRO A 195 -29.61 49.33 -10.14
CA PRO A 195 -28.21 49.02 -10.41
C PRO A 195 -27.42 48.57 -9.17
N VAL A 196 -26.48 47.64 -9.33
CA VAL A 196 -25.52 47.31 -8.26
C VAL A 196 -24.57 48.49 -8.09
N ILE A 197 -24.58 49.09 -6.90
CA ILE A 197 -23.94 50.37 -6.60
C ILE A 197 -23.06 50.29 -5.34
N ALA A 198 -21.95 51.04 -5.36
CA ALA A 198 -21.09 51.26 -4.20
C ALA A 198 -20.62 52.72 -4.17
N PHE A 199 -20.06 53.17 -3.04
CA PHE A 199 -19.59 54.54 -2.84
C PHE A 199 -18.22 54.54 -2.18
N ASP A 200 -17.36 55.49 -2.54
CA ASP A 200 -16.34 55.92 -1.59
C ASP A 200 -16.92 57.05 -0.76
N ALA A 201 -16.85 56.92 0.55
CA ALA A 201 -17.25 57.96 1.47
C ALA A 201 -16.17 58.20 2.52
N THR A 202 -15.94 59.47 2.83
CA THR A 202 -15.19 59.89 4.02
C THR A 202 -16.19 60.11 5.14
N VAL A 203 -16.11 59.28 6.18
CA VAL A 203 -16.98 59.40 7.35
C VAL A 203 -16.28 60.17 8.47
N PRO A 204 -17.01 60.97 9.27
CA PRO A 204 -16.45 61.53 10.49
C PRO A 204 -15.92 60.43 11.41
N PRO A 205 -14.86 60.68 12.21
CA PRO A 205 -14.42 59.72 13.21
C PRO A 205 -15.57 59.40 14.17
N PRO A 206 -15.72 58.13 14.60
CA PRO A 206 -16.75 57.78 15.58
C PRO A 206 -16.54 58.59 16.86
N THR A 207 -17.63 59.09 17.44
CA THR A 207 -17.62 59.85 18.70
C THR A 207 -18.09 59.03 19.89
N THR A 208 -18.65 57.83 19.65
CA THR A 208 -19.14 56.92 20.68
C THR A 208 -18.71 55.47 20.37
N PRO A 209 -18.61 54.60 21.39
CA PRO A 209 -18.52 53.16 21.19
C PRO A 209 -19.72 52.63 20.37
N PRO A 210 -19.60 51.47 19.70
CA PRO A 210 -20.72 50.88 18.97
C PRO A 210 -21.85 50.42 19.91
N ALA A 211 -23.05 50.26 19.36
CA ALA A 211 -24.15 49.61 20.07
C ALA A 211 -23.91 48.09 20.19
N CYS A 212 -24.54 47.45 21.18
CA CYS A 212 -24.44 46.00 21.38
C CYS A 212 -24.99 45.21 20.20
N THR A 213 -24.35 44.08 19.90
CA THR A 213 -24.84 43.10 18.93
C THR A 213 -25.76 42.08 19.58
N THR A 214 -26.50 41.33 18.77
CA THR A 214 -27.35 40.21 19.17
C THR A 214 -26.77 38.90 18.65
N ILE A 215 -26.61 37.92 19.54
CA ILE A 215 -26.16 36.56 19.20
C ILE A 215 -27.34 35.81 18.57
N SER A 216 -27.15 35.32 17.34
CA SER A 216 -28.14 34.56 16.57
C SER A 216 -28.02 33.05 16.71
N ALA A 217 -26.82 32.54 17.03
CA ALA A 217 -26.61 31.11 17.33
C ALA A 217 -25.41 30.93 18.29
N PRO A 218 -25.45 29.96 19.23
CA PRO A 218 -26.64 29.22 19.64
C PRO A 218 -27.76 30.15 20.14
N ALA A 219 -29.02 29.74 19.96
CA ALA A 219 -30.16 30.49 20.48
C ALA A 219 -30.08 30.59 22.01
N ASN A 220 -30.59 31.68 22.59
CA ASN A 220 -30.56 31.85 24.04
C ASN A 220 -31.30 30.70 24.76
N ALA A 221 -30.67 30.16 25.80
CA ALA A 221 -31.09 28.96 26.55
C ALA A 221 -31.19 27.66 25.71
N ALA A 222 -30.54 27.57 24.56
CA ALA A 222 -30.53 26.34 23.76
C ALA A 222 -29.87 25.17 24.53
N THR A 223 -30.41 23.97 24.37
CA THR A 223 -29.86 22.73 24.94
C THR A 223 -29.42 21.77 23.84
N GLY A 224 -28.58 20.79 24.17
CA GLY A 224 -28.08 19.83 23.19
C GLY A 224 -27.10 20.42 22.18
N VAL A 225 -26.48 21.56 22.51
CA VAL A 225 -25.53 22.25 21.63
C VAL A 225 -24.22 21.45 21.54
N SER A 226 -23.61 21.42 20.36
CA SER A 226 -22.28 20.79 20.17
C SER A 226 -21.27 21.28 21.22
N VAL A 227 -20.30 20.44 21.60
CA VAL A 227 -19.14 20.86 22.41
C VAL A 227 -18.14 21.74 21.63
N THR A 228 -18.32 21.86 20.32
CA THR A 228 -17.56 22.80 19.46
C THR A 228 -18.54 23.71 18.70
N PRO A 229 -19.35 24.53 19.38
CA PRO A 229 -20.37 25.33 18.71
C PRO A 229 -19.75 26.44 17.87
N THR A 230 -20.50 26.90 16.87
CA THR A 230 -20.24 28.18 16.18
C THR A 230 -21.15 29.24 16.78
N ILE A 231 -20.55 30.27 17.35
CA ILE A 231 -21.23 31.45 17.87
C ILE A 231 -21.38 32.42 16.70
N THR A 232 -22.58 32.94 16.46
CA THR A 232 -22.86 33.89 15.36
C THR A 232 -23.64 35.09 15.89
N TRP A 233 -23.43 36.26 15.31
CA TRP A 233 -24.06 37.51 15.75
C TRP A 233 -24.27 38.49 14.58
N ALA A 234 -25.11 39.51 14.80
CA ALA A 234 -25.37 40.54 13.81
C ALA A 234 -24.21 41.54 13.66
N ALA A 235 -23.95 42.01 12.44
CA ALA A 235 -23.03 43.11 12.22
C ALA A 235 -23.58 44.42 12.82
N THR A 236 -22.72 45.27 13.38
CA THR A 236 -23.08 46.52 14.05
C THR A 236 -22.33 47.69 13.40
N PRO A 237 -23.00 48.81 13.07
CA PRO A 237 -22.34 49.98 12.48
C PRO A 237 -21.17 50.49 13.32
N LEU A 238 -20.21 51.16 12.69
CA LEU A 238 -19.05 51.79 13.34
C LEU A 238 -18.14 50.81 14.12
N THR A 239 -18.27 49.51 13.92
CA THR A 239 -17.50 48.47 14.62
C THR A 239 -16.21 48.15 13.87
N SER A 240 -15.08 48.15 14.58
CA SER A 240 -13.78 47.71 14.05
C SER A 240 -13.46 46.25 14.41
N SER A 241 -13.96 45.74 15.53
CA SER A 241 -13.80 44.34 15.92
C SER A 241 -14.84 43.89 16.95
N TYR A 242 -14.91 42.58 17.21
CA TYR A 242 -15.77 41.99 18.25
C TYR A 242 -14.93 41.32 19.33
N VAL A 243 -15.37 41.46 20.57
CA VAL A 243 -14.72 40.88 21.76
C VAL A 243 -15.67 39.88 22.42
N ILE A 244 -15.19 38.68 22.73
CA ILE A 244 -16.01 37.59 23.31
C ILE A 244 -15.58 37.31 24.75
N ASN A 245 -16.58 37.28 25.64
CA ASN A 245 -16.47 36.71 26.99
C ASN A 245 -17.30 35.43 27.06
N MET A 246 -16.74 34.38 27.66
CA MET A 246 -17.46 33.12 27.88
C MET A 246 -17.04 32.47 29.19
N GLY A 247 -18.01 31.94 29.93
CA GLY A 247 -17.77 31.21 31.16
C GLY A 247 -18.83 30.18 31.51
N THR A 248 -18.59 29.44 32.60
CA THR A 248 -19.51 28.41 33.14
C THR A 248 -20.46 28.94 34.22
N THR A 249 -20.36 30.23 34.54
CA THR A 249 -21.24 30.95 35.49
C THR A 249 -21.71 32.27 34.88
N PRO A 250 -22.83 32.88 35.34
CA PRO A 250 -23.28 34.18 34.85
C PRO A 250 -22.19 35.25 34.99
N GLY A 251 -21.87 35.94 33.89
CA GLY A 251 -20.75 36.91 33.82
C GLY A 251 -19.34 36.29 33.87
N GLY A 252 -19.23 34.96 33.82
CA GLY A 252 -17.97 34.23 33.89
C GLY A 252 -17.08 34.43 32.65
N THR A 253 -15.77 34.29 32.84
CA THR A 253 -14.75 34.44 31.79
C THR A 253 -13.70 33.30 31.82
N ASP A 254 -14.01 32.20 32.48
CA ASP A 254 -13.13 31.03 32.66
C ASP A 254 -12.86 30.25 31.36
N ILE A 255 -13.66 30.47 30.31
CA ILE A 255 -13.45 29.87 28.98
C ILE A 255 -12.83 30.89 28.02
N MET A 256 -13.36 32.11 27.99
CA MET A 256 -12.82 33.23 27.21
C MET A 256 -12.94 34.52 28.01
N ASN A 257 -11.83 35.26 28.07
CA ASN A 257 -11.75 36.52 28.78
C ASN A 257 -11.26 37.62 27.82
N GLY A 258 -12.19 38.38 27.25
CA GLY A 258 -11.89 39.54 26.42
C GLY A 258 -11.22 39.19 25.09
N VAL A 259 -11.60 38.07 24.46
CA VAL A 259 -10.97 37.60 23.22
C VAL A 259 -11.43 38.46 22.03
N ASP A 260 -10.54 39.28 21.47
CA ASP A 260 -10.79 40.09 20.27
C ASP A 260 -10.65 39.22 19.01
N VAL A 261 -11.76 39.01 18.30
CA VAL A 261 -11.85 38.11 17.13
C VAL A 261 -11.84 38.88 15.80
N GLY A 262 -11.57 40.18 15.84
CA GLY A 262 -11.57 41.04 14.64
C GLY A 262 -12.99 41.35 14.13
N ASN A 263 -13.08 41.92 12.93
CA ASN A 263 -14.36 42.30 12.31
C ASN A 263 -15.02 41.12 11.59
N VAL A 264 -15.51 40.17 12.38
CA VAL A 264 -16.22 38.97 11.90
C VAL A 264 -17.61 38.89 12.55
N THR A 265 -18.50 38.09 11.96
CA THR A 265 -19.86 37.86 12.50
C THR A 265 -20.05 36.45 13.04
N SER A 266 -18.96 35.69 13.19
CA SER A 266 -18.98 34.34 13.75
C SER A 266 -17.65 33.93 14.37
N TYR A 267 -17.70 32.99 15.33
CA TYR A 267 -16.54 32.38 15.97
C TYR A 267 -16.81 30.89 16.26
N VAL A 268 -15.88 30.02 15.89
CA VAL A 268 -15.99 28.57 16.11
C VAL A 268 -15.15 28.17 17.31
N ILE A 269 -15.73 27.45 18.28
CA ILE A 269 -14.94 26.85 19.38
C ILE A 269 -14.00 25.77 18.80
N PRO A 270 -12.67 25.85 19.03
CA PRO A 270 -11.72 24.91 18.45
C PRO A 270 -11.92 23.47 18.94
N ALA A 271 -11.80 22.49 18.04
CA ALA A 271 -11.87 21.06 18.38
C ALA A 271 -10.70 20.58 19.27
N ALA A 272 -9.59 21.31 19.31
CA ALA A 272 -8.47 21.03 20.20
C ALA A 272 -8.78 21.37 21.68
N THR A 273 -9.76 22.24 21.92
CA THR A 273 -10.19 22.67 23.24
C THR A 273 -11.73 22.70 23.28
N PRO A 274 -12.39 21.53 23.15
CA PRO A 274 -13.84 21.46 23.13
C PRO A 274 -14.40 21.83 24.51
N LEU A 275 -15.64 22.32 24.51
CA LEU A 275 -16.39 22.56 25.73
C LEU A 275 -16.71 21.25 26.46
N SER A 276 -16.95 21.33 27.75
CA SER A 276 -17.37 20.20 28.57
C SER A 276 -18.79 19.76 28.19
N TYR A 277 -19.04 18.45 28.23
CA TYR A 277 -20.37 17.88 28.02
C TYR A 277 -21.33 18.27 29.14
N LEU A 278 -22.62 18.36 28.82
CA LEU A 278 -23.71 18.58 29.78
C LEU A 278 -23.50 19.81 30.68
N THR A 279 -22.82 20.83 30.15
CA THR A 279 -22.39 22.03 30.88
C THR A 279 -23.07 23.25 30.28
N GLN A 280 -23.61 24.12 31.15
CA GLN A 280 -24.19 25.39 30.74
C GLN A 280 -23.10 26.45 30.63
N TYR A 281 -23.10 27.18 29.52
CA TYR A 281 -22.19 28.27 29.22
C TYR A 281 -22.94 29.58 29.07
N TYR A 282 -22.27 30.65 29.46
CA TYR A 282 -22.71 32.02 29.40
C TYR A 282 -21.77 32.76 28.44
N VAL A 283 -22.32 33.45 27.44
CA VAL A 283 -21.54 34.11 26.39
C VAL A 283 -22.05 35.52 26.13
N THR A 284 -21.11 36.46 26.05
CA THR A 284 -21.38 37.85 25.65
C THR A 284 -20.46 38.22 24.50
N VAL A 285 -21.01 38.83 23.45
CA VAL A 285 -20.26 39.39 22.31
C VAL A 285 -20.39 40.90 22.33
N MET A 286 -19.25 41.60 22.39
CA MET A 286 -19.17 43.05 22.55
C MET A 286 -18.46 43.67 21.34
N PRO A 287 -19.17 44.47 20.53
CA PRO A 287 -18.54 45.21 19.44
C PRO A 287 -17.61 46.31 19.98
N LYS A 288 -16.53 46.61 19.27
CA LYS A 288 -15.50 47.57 19.67
C LYS A 288 -15.09 48.44 18.49
N ASN A 289 -14.78 49.70 18.78
CA ASN A 289 -14.14 50.63 17.85
C ASN A 289 -13.01 51.41 18.53
N VAL A 290 -12.46 52.41 17.82
CA VAL A 290 -11.38 53.27 18.33
C VAL A 290 -11.78 54.12 19.55
N VAL A 291 -13.07 54.39 19.75
CA VAL A 291 -13.59 55.12 20.92
C VAL A 291 -13.69 54.20 22.14
N GLY A 292 -14.12 52.96 21.93
CA GLY A 292 -14.23 51.98 22.99
C GLY A 292 -15.06 50.76 22.62
N MET A 293 -15.28 49.92 23.63
CA MET A 293 -16.10 48.72 23.55
C MET A 293 -17.54 49.02 23.99
N ALA A 294 -18.52 48.37 23.36
CA ALA A 294 -19.90 48.42 23.79
C ALA A 294 -20.04 47.91 25.23
N THR A 295 -20.88 48.56 26.04
CA THR A 295 -21.13 48.21 27.44
C THR A 295 -22.59 47.80 27.65
N GLY A 296 -22.84 46.85 28.55
CA GLY A 296 -24.21 46.41 28.88
C GLY A 296 -24.85 45.47 27.86
N CYS A 297 -24.03 44.74 27.09
CA CYS A 297 -24.52 43.77 26.13
C CYS A 297 -25.13 42.55 26.83
N THR A 298 -26.23 42.05 26.29
CA THR A 298 -26.96 40.91 26.86
C THR A 298 -26.11 39.64 26.75
N GLU A 299 -26.07 38.90 27.85
CA GLU A 299 -25.47 37.58 27.92
C GLU A 299 -26.47 36.52 27.44
N ASN A 300 -26.06 35.68 26.48
CA ASN A 300 -26.82 34.50 26.08
C ASN A 300 -26.31 33.28 26.83
N THR A 301 -27.18 32.29 27.04
CA THR A 301 -26.80 31.00 27.60
C THR A 301 -27.05 29.86 26.63
N PHE A 302 -26.30 28.78 26.76
CA PHE A 302 -26.60 27.50 26.12
C PHE A 302 -26.02 26.34 26.93
N THR A 303 -26.59 25.14 26.78
CA THR A 303 -26.13 23.91 27.43
C THR A 303 -25.67 22.91 26.38
N THR A 304 -24.45 22.41 26.54
CA THR A 304 -23.87 21.41 25.63
C THR A 304 -24.58 20.06 25.75
N LEU A 305 -24.49 19.22 24.70
CA LEU A 305 -25.07 17.88 24.69
C LEU A 305 -24.48 16.97 25.78
N ALA A 306 -25.17 15.88 26.10
CA ALA A 306 -24.62 14.81 26.93
C ALA A 306 -23.55 14.03 26.16
N MET A 307 -22.61 13.38 26.86
CA MET A 307 -21.63 12.52 26.18
C MET A 307 -22.36 11.37 25.46
N PRO A 308 -22.12 11.15 24.16
CA PRO A 308 -22.82 10.12 23.41
C PRO A 308 -22.26 8.73 23.72
N CYS A 309 -23.12 7.72 23.62
CA CYS A 309 -22.70 6.33 23.71
C CYS A 309 -21.80 5.93 22.52
N PRO A 310 -20.79 5.08 22.73
CA PRO A 310 -20.00 4.52 21.64
C PRO A 310 -20.87 3.73 20.66
N SER A 311 -20.63 3.91 19.36
CA SER A 311 -21.31 3.12 18.32
C SER A 311 -20.58 1.79 18.15
N VAL A 312 -21.16 0.70 18.67
CA VAL A 312 -20.56 -0.64 18.62
C VAL A 312 -20.72 -1.26 17.23
N SER A 313 -19.61 -1.62 16.60
CA SER A 313 -19.53 -2.20 15.25
C SER A 313 -19.47 -3.72 15.24
N SER A 314 -18.91 -4.35 16.26
CA SER A 314 -18.80 -5.82 16.37
C SER A 314 -18.93 -6.30 17.82
N PRO A 315 -19.53 -7.47 18.08
CA PRO A 315 -20.37 -8.24 17.15
C PRO A 315 -21.61 -7.44 16.69
N ALA A 316 -22.26 -7.87 15.60
CA ALA A 316 -23.55 -7.30 15.23
C ALA A 316 -24.59 -7.50 16.36
N ALA A 317 -25.56 -6.60 16.48
CA ALA A 317 -26.58 -6.70 17.53
C ALA A 317 -27.37 -8.01 17.39
N ALA A 318 -27.43 -8.80 18.46
CA ALA A 318 -28.04 -10.13 18.51
C ALA A 318 -27.42 -11.16 17.54
N ALA A 319 -26.13 -11.01 17.19
CA ALA A 319 -25.41 -11.97 16.35
C ALA A 319 -25.41 -13.37 16.98
N THR A 320 -25.53 -14.41 16.15
CA THR A 320 -25.40 -15.82 16.54
C THR A 320 -24.15 -16.44 15.92
N GLY A 321 -23.66 -17.55 16.48
CA GLY A 321 -22.47 -18.23 15.96
C GLY A 321 -21.17 -17.45 16.19
N VAL A 322 -21.15 -16.54 17.15
CA VAL A 322 -19.97 -15.73 17.47
C VAL A 322 -18.90 -16.63 18.13
N SER A 323 -17.62 -16.40 17.83
CA SER A 323 -16.52 -17.10 18.48
C SER A 323 -16.64 -17.05 20.02
N THR A 324 -16.21 -18.10 20.71
CA THR A 324 -16.12 -18.13 22.17
C THR A 324 -15.03 -17.20 22.70
N ILE A 325 -14.12 -16.70 21.85
CA ILE A 325 -13.15 -15.64 22.16
C ILE A 325 -13.45 -14.37 21.34
N PRO A 326 -14.61 -13.72 21.55
CA PRO A 326 -15.04 -12.63 20.67
C PRO A 326 -14.16 -11.39 20.82
N THR A 327 -14.16 -10.56 19.78
CA THR A 327 -13.67 -9.17 19.87
C THR A 327 -14.86 -8.22 19.77
N ILE A 328 -15.05 -7.38 20.79
CA ILE A 328 -16.03 -6.29 20.79
C ILE A 328 -15.34 -5.04 20.28
N SER A 329 -15.91 -4.36 19.30
CA SER A 329 -15.33 -3.15 18.69
C SER A 329 -16.36 -2.03 18.61
N TRP A 330 -15.92 -0.78 18.81
CA TRP A 330 -16.77 0.42 18.78
C TRP A 330 -16.05 1.63 18.19
N GLY A 331 -16.83 2.61 17.74
CA GLY A 331 -16.32 3.89 17.25
C GLY A 331 -15.86 4.81 18.40
N ALA A 332 -14.81 5.58 18.13
CA ALA A 332 -14.31 6.58 19.08
C ALA A 332 -15.35 7.69 19.31
N VAL A 333 -15.55 8.06 20.58
CA VAL A 333 -16.36 9.20 20.99
C VAL A 333 -15.45 10.41 21.19
N SER A 334 -15.75 11.52 20.50
CA SER A 334 -14.99 12.76 20.67
C SER A 334 -14.99 13.21 22.13
N GLY A 335 -13.84 13.66 22.65
CA GLY A 335 -13.71 14.11 24.04
C GLY A 335 -13.79 13.02 25.12
N ALA A 336 -13.94 11.73 24.75
CA ALA A 336 -13.79 10.63 25.69
C ALA A 336 -12.31 10.38 26.01
N THR A 337 -11.99 10.13 27.27
CA THR A 337 -10.65 9.71 27.72
C THR A 337 -10.57 8.22 28.02
N GLY A 338 -11.70 7.51 27.99
CA GLY A 338 -11.73 6.07 28.11
C GLY A 338 -13.12 5.47 27.91
N TYR A 339 -13.16 4.13 27.97
CA TYR A 339 -14.37 3.34 27.81
C TYR A 339 -14.47 2.28 28.91
N ARG A 340 -15.71 1.94 29.30
CA ARG A 340 -15.98 0.83 30.21
C ARG A 340 -16.85 -0.23 29.56
N LEU A 341 -16.60 -1.49 29.90
CA LEU A 341 -17.34 -2.64 29.41
C LEU A 341 -17.99 -3.39 30.58
N THR A 342 -19.29 -3.62 30.44
CA THR A 342 -20.08 -4.48 31.33
C THR A 342 -20.68 -5.62 30.52
N MET A 343 -20.59 -6.85 31.02
CA MET A 343 -21.12 -8.05 30.37
C MET A 343 -21.66 -9.07 31.38
N GLY A 344 -22.76 -9.73 31.01
CA GLY A 344 -23.33 -10.84 31.76
C GLY A 344 -24.12 -11.82 30.90
N THR A 345 -24.58 -12.92 31.51
CA THR A 345 -25.44 -13.94 30.87
C THR A 345 -26.94 -13.57 30.88
N THR A 346 -27.30 -12.47 31.53
CA THR A 346 -28.65 -11.88 31.53
C THR A 346 -28.58 -10.40 31.14
N SER A 347 -29.69 -9.82 30.66
CA SER A 347 -29.73 -8.40 30.29
C SER A 347 -29.42 -7.51 31.49
N GLY A 348 -28.37 -6.70 31.39
CA GLY A 348 -27.85 -5.88 32.49
C GLY A 348 -27.00 -6.64 33.52
N GLY A 349 -26.73 -7.93 33.29
CA GLY A 349 -25.88 -8.75 34.15
C GLY A 349 -24.41 -8.29 34.17
N THR A 350 -23.71 -8.67 35.22
CA THR A 350 -22.30 -8.31 35.50
C THR A 350 -21.44 -9.53 35.87
N ASP A 351 -21.97 -10.74 35.67
CA ASP A 351 -21.36 -12.02 36.04
C ASP A 351 -20.14 -12.40 35.20
N VAL A 352 -19.91 -11.72 34.07
CA VAL A 352 -18.74 -11.92 33.20
C VAL A 352 -17.75 -10.77 33.32
N LEU A 353 -18.22 -9.53 33.13
CA LEU A 353 -17.44 -8.30 33.31
C LEU A 353 -18.30 -7.25 34.02
N ASN A 354 -17.76 -6.61 35.05
CA ASN A 354 -18.49 -5.60 35.81
C ASN A 354 -17.80 -4.23 35.67
N ASN A 355 -18.29 -3.41 34.74
CA ASN A 355 -17.87 -2.02 34.56
C ASN A 355 -16.33 -1.85 34.50
N ILE A 356 -15.67 -2.75 33.77
CA ILE A 356 -14.20 -2.77 33.66
C ILE A 356 -13.75 -1.57 32.83
N ASP A 357 -12.77 -0.84 33.35
CA ASP A 357 -12.14 0.27 32.66
C ASP A 357 -11.07 -0.24 31.69
N LEU A 358 -11.25 0.09 30.41
CA LEU A 358 -10.37 -0.33 29.32
C LEU A 358 -9.44 0.80 28.86
N GLY A 359 -9.56 2.00 29.44
CA GLY A 359 -8.86 3.19 28.96
C GLY A 359 -9.33 3.62 27.57
N ASN A 360 -8.50 4.40 26.86
CA ASN A 360 -8.85 4.96 25.56
C ASN A 360 -8.57 3.99 24.40
N VAL A 361 -9.34 2.89 24.37
CA VAL A 361 -9.29 1.88 23.30
C VAL A 361 -10.63 1.79 22.58
N THR A 362 -10.62 1.27 21.35
CA THR A 362 -11.82 1.09 20.52
C THR A 362 -12.23 -0.37 20.34
N SER A 363 -11.58 -1.30 21.06
CA SER A 363 -11.87 -2.73 21.00
C SER A 363 -11.43 -3.48 22.25
N TYR A 364 -12.04 -4.62 22.50
CA TYR A 364 -11.70 -5.57 23.56
C TYR A 364 -11.82 -7.01 23.07
N THR A 365 -10.75 -7.79 23.16
CA THR A 365 -10.71 -9.22 22.81
C THR A 365 -10.60 -10.06 24.07
N PHE A 366 -11.44 -11.10 24.19
CA PHE A 366 -11.41 -11.99 25.34
C PHE A 366 -10.18 -12.91 25.29
N ALA A 367 -9.41 -12.92 26.38
CA ALA A 367 -8.25 -13.81 26.53
C ALA A 367 -8.62 -15.25 26.91
N SER A 368 -9.85 -15.48 27.37
CA SER A 368 -10.35 -16.79 27.78
C SER A 368 -11.68 -17.06 27.09
N ALA A 369 -11.90 -18.31 26.69
CA ALA A 369 -13.10 -18.73 25.99
C ALA A 369 -14.33 -18.59 26.90
N LEU A 370 -15.34 -17.90 26.38
CA LEU A 370 -16.70 -17.89 26.88
C LEU A 370 -17.36 -19.26 26.67
N THR A 371 -18.43 -19.53 27.42
CA THR A 371 -19.16 -20.80 27.33
C THR A 371 -19.80 -20.94 25.94
N PRO A 372 -19.67 -22.10 25.26
CA PRO A 372 -20.36 -22.38 23.99
C PRO A 372 -21.89 -22.31 24.12
N SER A 373 -22.58 -22.07 23.00
CA SER A 373 -24.06 -22.00 22.93
C SER A 373 -24.71 -21.08 23.97
N THR A 374 -24.02 -20.02 24.41
CA THR A 374 -24.47 -19.14 25.50
C THR A 374 -24.70 -17.73 24.98
N MET A 375 -25.85 -17.14 25.37
CA MET A 375 -26.17 -15.75 25.04
C MET A 375 -25.57 -14.82 26.10
N TYR A 376 -24.83 -13.81 25.65
CA TYR A 376 -24.25 -12.77 26.47
C TYR A 376 -24.87 -11.42 26.15
N TYR A 377 -25.04 -10.59 27.17
CA TYR A 377 -25.50 -9.21 27.08
C TYR A 377 -24.39 -8.28 27.53
N TYR A 378 -24.20 -7.17 26.83
CA TYR A 378 -23.12 -6.24 27.14
C TYR A 378 -23.48 -4.78 26.84
N THR A 379 -22.80 -3.87 27.51
CA THR A 379 -22.87 -2.41 27.26
C THR A 379 -21.46 -1.84 27.21
N VAL A 380 -21.25 -0.91 26.28
CA VAL A 380 -20.02 -0.09 26.22
C VAL A 380 -20.41 1.33 26.56
N THR A 381 -19.73 1.94 27.53
CA THR A 381 -19.92 3.34 27.92
C THR A 381 -18.63 4.12 27.68
N SER A 382 -18.75 5.37 27.24
CA SER A 382 -17.61 6.30 27.16
C SER A 382 -17.58 7.17 28.40
N TYR A 383 -16.40 7.64 28.78
CA TYR A 383 -16.26 8.60 29.87
C TYR A 383 -15.10 9.57 29.63
N ASN A 384 -15.15 10.69 30.32
CA ASN A 384 -13.99 11.54 30.61
C ASN A 384 -14.00 11.99 32.08
N ALA A 385 -13.09 12.89 32.45
CA ALA A 385 -12.97 13.39 33.82
C ALA A 385 -14.25 14.09 34.34
N SER A 386 -15.09 14.61 33.46
CA SER A 386 -16.23 15.47 33.81
C SER A 386 -17.59 14.84 33.51
N ALA A 387 -17.65 13.83 32.64
CA ALA A 387 -18.89 13.24 32.16
C ALA A 387 -18.73 11.75 31.83
N ASN A 388 -19.82 11.01 31.96
CA ASN A 388 -19.97 9.67 31.39
C ASN A 388 -21.05 9.75 30.31
N SER A 389 -21.01 8.84 29.34
CA SER A 389 -22.16 8.63 28.47
C SER A 389 -23.40 8.29 29.29
N GLY A 390 -24.57 8.66 28.78
CA GLY A 390 -25.85 8.26 29.38
C GLY A 390 -26.07 6.74 29.37
N THR A 391 -27.33 6.32 29.55
CA THR A 391 -27.71 4.91 29.51
C THR A 391 -27.55 4.34 28.10
N CYS A 392 -26.45 3.63 27.86
CA CYS A 392 -26.18 3.01 26.57
C CYS A 392 -27.01 1.75 26.34
N THR A 393 -27.37 1.51 25.08
CA THR A 393 -28.19 0.35 24.68
C THR A 393 -27.47 -0.95 25.02
N VAL A 394 -28.17 -1.85 25.74
CA VAL A 394 -27.72 -3.22 25.95
C VAL A 394 -27.76 -3.97 24.62
N ARG A 395 -26.62 -4.56 24.25
CA ARG A 395 -26.46 -5.41 23.07
C ARG A 395 -26.31 -6.86 23.52
N SER A 396 -26.53 -7.80 22.60
CA SER A 396 -26.30 -9.21 22.87
C SER A 396 -25.64 -9.94 21.70
N PHE A 397 -25.06 -11.10 21.98
CA PHE A 397 -24.66 -12.10 20.98
C PHE A 397 -24.73 -13.50 21.59
N THR A 398 -24.79 -14.54 20.75
CA THR A 398 -24.75 -15.94 21.14
C THR A 398 -23.50 -16.61 20.61
N THR A 399 -22.74 -17.27 21.48
CA THR A 399 -21.53 -18.01 21.10
C THR A 399 -21.85 -19.24 20.25
N THR A 400 -20.90 -19.66 19.42
CA THR A 400 -20.96 -20.89 18.61
C THR A 400 -21.08 -22.13 19.50
N ALA A 401 -21.65 -23.21 18.94
CA ALA A 401 -21.88 -24.47 19.65
C ALA A 401 -20.61 -25.31 19.82
N THR A 402 -19.63 -25.15 18.92
CA THR A 402 -18.36 -25.87 18.97
C THR A 402 -17.26 -24.89 19.37
N ALA A 403 -16.57 -25.18 20.48
CA ALA A 403 -15.39 -24.40 20.86
C ALA A 403 -14.27 -24.61 19.84
N PRO A 404 -13.48 -23.56 19.51
CA PRO A 404 -12.30 -23.73 18.67
C PRO A 404 -11.32 -24.75 19.26
N PRO A 405 -10.61 -25.51 18.42
CA PRO A 405 -9.57 -26.41 18.88
C PRO A 405 -8.43 -25.65 19.57
N ALA A 406 -7.67 -26.31 20.44
CA ALA A 406 -6.60 -25.66 21.21
C ALA A 406 -5.52 -25.00 20.32
N ASN A 407 -5.36 -25.50 19.10
CA ASN A 407 -4.43 -25.02 18.09
C ASN A 407 -5.08 -24.17 17.00
N ASP A 408 -6.21 -23.53 17.31
CA ASP A 408 -6.91 -22.60 16.41
C ASP A 408 -6.02 -21.41 15.97
N ASN A 409 -5.06 -21.02 16.81
CA ASN A 409 -4.17 -19.91 16.53
C ASN A 409 -2.71 -20.36 16.62
N CYS A 410 -1.81 -19.66 15.92
CA CYS A 410 -0.39 -19.99 15.90
C CYS A 410 0.24 -20.12 17.30
N GLY A 411 -0.17 -19.30 18.27
CA GLY A 411 0.33 -19.38 19.64
C GLY A 411 0.01 -20.71 20.35
N GLY A 412 -1.00 -21.44 19.89
CA GLY A 412 -1.39 -22.77 20.36
C GLY A 412 -0.94 -23.90 19.43
N ALA A 413 -0.03 -23.64 18.48
CA ALA A 413 0.46 -24.64 17.53
C ALA A 413 0.93 -25.92 18.22
N ILE A 414 0.39 -27.07 17.79
CA ILE A 414 0.81 -28.38 18.32
C ILE A 414 2.16 -28.76 17.71
N GLY A 415 3.13 -29.12 18.55
CA GLY A 415 4.44 -29.58 18.12
C GLY A 415 4.39 -30.98 17.49
N LEU A 416 4.90 -31.11 16.27
CA LEU A 416 5.03 -32.35 15.53
C LEU A 416 6.43 -32.95 15.68
N THR A 417 6.48 -34.27 15.80
CA THR A 417 7.72 -35.04 15.70
C THR A 417 8.08 -35.23 14.23
N VAL A 418 9.29 -34.82 13.84
CA VAL A 418 9.82 -35.08 12.49
C VAL A 418 10.25 -36.54 12.38
N ASN A 419 9.68 -37.25 11.40
CA ASN A 419 10.06 -38.63 11.10
C ASN A 419 11.42 -38.66 10.37
N PRO A 420 12.30 -39.63 10.68
CA PRO A 420 13.62 -39.74 10.04
C PRO A 420 13.54 -40.19 8.57
N ASP A 421 12.38 -40.67 8.14
CA ASP A 421 12.08 -41.12 6.79
C ASP A 421 10.68 -40.64 6.36
N LEU A 422 10.21 -41.14 5.22
CA LEU A 422 8.92 -40.79 4.63
C LEU A 422 7.78 -41.75 5.03
N ALA A 423 8.00 -42.66 6.00
CA ALA A 423 7.02 -43.68 6.37
C ALA A 423 5.91 -43.16 7.30
N CYS A 424 6.03 -41.93 7.82
CA CYS A 424 5.08 -41.33 8.76
C CYS A 424 4.78 -42.20 9.99
N GLY A 425 5.81 -42.78 10.61
CA GLY A 425 5.67 -43.59 11.83
C GLY A 425 5.06 -42.83 13.02
N ALA A 426 5.30 -41.52 13.09
CA ALA A 426 4.64 -40.59 13.99
C ALA A 426 3.67 -39.70 13.20
N THR A 427 2.39 -39.74 13.58
CA THR A 427 1.31 -38.87 13.07
C THR A 427 0.62 -38.17 14.23
N THR A 428 0.04 -37.00 13.97
CA THR A 428 -0.79 -36.25 14.93
C THR A 428 -2.17 -36.03 14.32
N ALA A 429 -3.23 -36.31 15.09
CA ALA A 429 -4.59 -36.07 14.65
C ALA A 429 -4.94 -34.57 14.70
N GLY A 430 -5.78 -34.13 13.77
CA GLY A 430 -6.25 -32.76 13.62
C GLY A 430 -7.73 -32.71 13.26
N ASN A 431 -8.36 -31.56 13.52
CA ASN A 431 -9.72 -31.27 13.09
C ASN A 431 -9.92 -29.76 12.94
N THR A 432 -10.50 -29.31 11.83
CA THR A 432 -10.81 -27.89 11.58
C THR A 432 -12.16 -27.46 12.16
N LEU A 433 -12.98 -28.41 12.64
CA LEU A 433 -14.31 -28.08 13.17
C LEU A 433 -14.24 -27.14 14.38
N GLY A 434 -14.90 -25.98 14.25
CA GLY A 434 -14.96 -24.94 15.29
C GLY A 434 -13.79 -23.96 15.24
N ALA A 435 -12.78 -24.19 14.40
CA ALA A 435 -11.69 -23.27 14.18
C ALA A 435 -12.17 -21.97 13.51
N SER A 436 -11.34 -20.93 13.61
CA SER A 436 -11.61 -19.59 13.14
C SER A 436 -10.48 -19.07 12.26
N LEU A 437 -10.77 -18.08 11.42
CA LEU A 437 -9.77 -17.40 10.60
C LEU A 437 -8.70 -16.72 11.47
N SER A 438 -7.48 -17.26 11.49
CA SER A 438 -6.37 -16.69 12.26
C SER A 438 -5.60 -15.61 11.50
N ILE A 439 -5.34 -15.80 10.19
CA ILE A 439 -4.65 -14.85 9.30
C ILE A 439 -5.26 -14.90 7.88
N ALA A 440 -5.11 -13.85 7.08
CA ALA A 440 -5.60 -13.87 5.70
C ALA A 440 -4.94 -14.98 4.86
N ALA A 441 -5.59 -15.41 3.77
CA ALA A 441 -5.07 -16.47 2.89
C ALA A 441 -3.75 -16.08 2.19
N THR A 442 -3.57 -14.79 1.87
CA THR A 442 -2.43 -14.28 1.10
C THR A 442 -1.07 -14.60 1.75
N PRO A 443 -0.07 -15.11 1.00
CA PRO A 443 -0.02 -15.29 -0.46
C PRO A 443 -0.62 -16.60 -1.00
N CYS A 444 -1.14 -17.48 -0.14
CA CYS A 444 -1.79 -18.72 -0.54
C CYS A 444 -3.24 -18.50 -1.01
N ASN A 445 -3.90 -19.58 -1.43
CA ASN A 445 -5.27 -19.60 -1.94
C ASN A 445 -6.23 -20.31 -0.96
N GLY A 446 -7.52 -20.35 -1.30
CA GLY A 446 -8.59 -20.98 -0.51
C GLY A 446 -9.23 -20.01 0.49
N ASN A 447 -10.14 -20.54 1.31
CA ASN A 447 -10.78 -19.80 2.39
C ASN A 447 -10.39 -20.40 3.74
N PRO A 448 -9.38 -19.86 4.45
CA PRO A 448 -8.90 -20.47 5.67
C PRO A 448 -9.74 -20.03 6.88
N ASP A 449 -11.08 -20.05 6.76
CA ASP A 449 -11.98 -19.64 7.83
C ASP A 449 -12.04 -20.62 9.01
N ASP A 450 -11.38 -21.77 8.86
CA ASP A 450 -11.32 -22.88 9.83
C ASP A 450 -9.88 -23.39 10.06
N ASP A 451 -8.89 -22.50 10.05
CA ASP A 451 -7.50 -22.93 10.08
C ASP A 451 -6.98 -23.36 11.46
N VAL A 452 -6.14 -24.40 11.46
CA VAL A 452 -5.49 -24.95 12.65
C VAL A 452 -3.97 -25.03 12.48
N TRP A 453 -3.25 -24.93 13.59
CA TRP A 453 -1.80 -24.69 13.60
C TRP A 453 -1.00 -25.83 14.21
N TYR A 454 0.15 -26.08 13.60
CA TYR A 454 1.16 -27.03 14.04
C TYR A 454 2.55 -26.39 13.95
N SER A 455 3.54 -26.98 14.60
CA SER A 455 4.94 -26.57 14.48
C SER A 455 5.88 -27.76 14.43
N PHE A 456 7.05 -27.62 13.85
CA PHE A 456 8.11 -28.63 13.91
C PHE A 456 9.48 -27.97 13.90
N VAL A 457 10.48 -28.65 14.46
CA VAL A 457 11.89 -28.22 14.37
C VAL A 457 12.53 -28.95 13.20
N ALA A 458 13.03 -28.22 12.20
CA ALA A 458 13.62 -28.82 11.02
C ALA A 458 14.89 -29.62 11.41
N THR A 459 15.00 -30.88 10.96
CA THR A 459 16.20 -31.72 11.18
C THR A 459 17.13 -31.76 9.95
N ALA A 460 16.60 -31.43 8.78
CA ALA A 460 17.30 -31.28 7.50
C ALA A 460 16.82 -30.02 6.76
N ALA A 461 17.48 -29.70 5.64
CA ALA A 461 17.15 -28.54 4.82
C ALA A 461 15.88 -28.70 3.97
N SER A 462 15.31 -29.91 3.95
CA SER A 462 14.06 -30.23 3.28
C SER A 462 13.27 -31.25 4.11
N HIS A 463 11.94 -31.16 4.07
CA HIS A 463 10.98 -32.08 4.68
C HIS A 463 9.77 -32.27 3.78
N ILE A 464 9.05 -33.37 3.95
CA ILE A 464 7.74 -33.60 3.34
C ILE A 464 6.66 -33.47 4.41
N VAL A 465 5.68 -32.61 4.18
CA VAL A 465 4.45 -32.53 4.99
C VAL A 465 3.39 -33.35 4.28
N ALA A 466 2.73 -34.26 5.00
CA ALA A 466 1.64 -35.07 4.47
C ALA A 466 0.42 -35.07 5.38
N LEU A 467 -0.75 -34.88 4.76
CA LEU A 467 -2.08 -35.03 5.35
C LEU A 467 -2.68 -36.35 4.87
N SER A 468 -3.20 -37.15 5.82
CA SER A 468 -3.80 -38.45 5.56
C SER A 468 -5.08 -38.63 6.37
N ASN A 469 -5.86 -39.68 6.08
CA ASN A 469 -7.12 -39.98 6.78
C ASN A 469 -8.09 -38.78 6.85
N VAL A 470 -8.23 -38.05 5.73
CA VAL A 470 -9.12 -36.89 5.65
C VAL A 470 -10.58 -37.34 5.66
N VAL A 471 -11.34 -36.90 6.66
CA VAL A 471 -12.76 -37.24 6.85
C VAL A 471 -13.56 -35.98 7.14
N SER A 472 -14.68 -35.78 6.44
CA SER A 472 -15.56 -34.63 6.67
C SER A 472 -16.20 -34.65 8.06
N THR A 473 -16.14 -33.53 8.78
CA THR A 473 -16.72 -33.30 10.11
C THR A 473 -17.67 -32.10 10.17
N GLY A 474 -17.70 -31.28 9.12
CA GLY A 474 -18.58 -30.13 8.99
C GLY A 474 -20.03 -30.47 8.60
N THR A 475 -20.84 -29.44 8.39
CA THR A 475 -22.23 -29.56 7.90
C THR A 475 -22.31 -29.82 6.40
N THR A 476 -21.21 -29.66 5.69
CA THR A 476 -21.07 -29.94 4.26
C THR A 476 -19.85 -30.83 4.03
N SER A 477 -19.95 -31.73 3.05
CA SER A 477 -18.87 -32.67 2.73
C SER A 477 -17.61 -31.96 2.26
N ALA A 478 -16.50 -32.20 2.95
CA ALA A 478 -15.19 -31.67 2.63
C ALA A 478 -14.16 -32.80 2.52
N SER A 479 -13.35 -32.77 1.47
CA SER A 479 -12.17 -33.62 1.29
C SER A 479 -10.96 -32.85 0.78
N ASP A 480 -11.15 -31.58 0.46
CA ASP A 480 -10.16 -30.70 -0.17
C ASP A 480 -9.48 -29.87 0.91
N MET A 481 -8.22 -30.19 1.18
CA MET A 481 -7.42 -29.58 2.24
C MET A 481 -6.38 -28.67 1.61
N TYR A 482 -5.96 -27.68 2.37
CA TYR A 482 -4.84 -26.83 2.02
C TYR A 482 -3.91 -26.70 3.23
N PHE A 483 -2.62 -26.61 2.98
CA PHE A 483 -1.69 -26.24 4.04
C PHE A 483 -0.63 -25.25 3.58
N GLN A 484 -0.16 -24.47 4.55
CA GLN A 484 0.86 -23.46 4.38
C GLN A 484 1.97 -23.72 5.40
N VAL A 485 3.22 -23.71 4.95
CA VAL A 485 4.40 -23.75 5.83
C VAL A 485 4.95 -22.33 5.98
N LEU A 486 5.18 -21.90 7.22
CA LEU A 486 5.64 -20.56 7.56
C LEU A 486 6.89 -20.59 8.44
N SER A 487 7.70 -19.54 8.31
CA SER A 487 8.87 -19.25 9.15
C SER A 487 8.66 -17.98 9.97
N GLY A 488 9.48 -17.76 11.01
CA GLY A 488 9.40 -16.60 11.89
C GLY A 488 8.66 -16.88 13.19
N VAL A 489 7.98 -15.88 13.75
CA VAL A 489 7.25 -15.97 15.02
C VAL A 489 5.77 -15.61 14.86
N CYS A 490 4.92 -16.18 15.71
CA CYS A 490 3.72 -15.55 16.29
C CYS A 490 3.34 -14.13 15.79
N GLY A 491 2.61 -13.96 14.68
CA GLY A 491 2.09 -12.65 14.22
C GLY A 491 3.02 -11.86 13.30
N SER A 492 4.20 -12.39 12.98
CA SER A 492 5.15 -11.81 12.02
C SER A 492 5.79 -12.90 11.15
N GLN A 493 5.00 -13.89 10.73
CA GLN A 493 5.49 -15.01 9.94
C GLN A 493 5.63 -14.68 8.45
N THR A 494 6.51 -15.41 7.78
CA THR A 494 6.69 -15.36 6.33
C THR A 494 6.36 -16.72 5.71
N SER A 495 5.53 -16.71 4.66
CA SER A 495 5.16 -17.91 3.91
C SER A 495 6.39 -18.52 3.22
N VAL A 496 6.60 -19.83 3.43
CA VAL A 496 7.67 -20.62 2.79
C VAL A 496 7.10 -21.47 1.67
N LEU A 497 5.95 -22.11 1.90
CA LEU A 497 5.28 -22.99 0.95
C LEU A 497 3.77 -22.90 1.11
N CYS A 498 3.04 -22.92 -0.01
CA CYS A 498 1.61 -23.14 -0.06
C CYS A 498 1.37 -24.45 -0.82
N SER A 499 0.51 -25.33 -0.28
CA SER A 499 0.21 -26.63 -0.88
C SER A 499 -1.29 -26.88 -0.90
N ASP A 500 -1.81 -27.04 -2.12
CA ASP A 500 -3.14 -27.59 -2.38
C ASP A 500 -3.15 -29.12 -2.30
N PRO A 501 -2.15 -29.84 -2.86
CA PRO A 501 -2.08 -31.27 -2.61
C PRO A 501 -1.90 -31.59 -1.12
N ASN A 502 -2.47 -32.71 -0.69
CA ASN A 502 -2.31 -33.25 0.67
C ASN A 502 -0.85 -33.66 1.00
N THR A 503 0.09 -33.52 0.08
CA THR A 503 1.51 -33.80 0.32
C THR A 503 2.37 -32.83 -0.48
N ALA A 504 3.35 -32.21 0.17
CA ALA A 504 4.34 -31.39 -0.53
C ALA A 504 5.69 -31.38 0.19
N THR A 505 6.73 -31.16 -0.62
CA THR A 505 8.11 -30.99 -0.15
C THR A 505 8.36 -29.52 0.14
N VAL A 506 8.77 -29.21 1.36
CA VAL A 506 9.26 -27.89 1.76
C VAL A 506 10.78 -27.93 1.81
N SER A 507 11.43 -27.01 1.08
CA SER A 507 12.89 -26.92 0.97
C SER A 507 13.40 -25.55 1.42
N GLY A 508 14.72 -25.38 1.53
CA GLY A 508 15.33 -24.13 1.99
C GLY A 508 15.20 -23.90 3.50
N LEU A 509 14.98 -24.98 4.25
CA LEU A 509 14.85 -24.93 5.71
C LEU A 509 16.23 -24.90 6.37
N THR A 510 16.31 -24.28 7.55
CA THR A 510 17.53 -24.27 8.38
C THR A 510 17.38 -25.31 9.49
N PRO A 511 18.23 -26.36 9.54
CA PRO A 511 18.20 -27.33 10.62
C PRO A 511 18.31 -26.67 12.00
N GLY A 512 17.50 -27.11 12.96
CA GLY A 512 17.40 -26.56 14.30
C GLY A 512 16.40 -25.40 14.45
N GLN A 513 15.89 -24.83 13.35
CA GLN A 513 14.87 -23.78 13.39
C GLN A 513 13.46 -24.35 13.46
N THR A 514 12.58 -23.65 14.19
CA THR A 514 11.14 -23.95 14.25
C THR A 514 10.41 -23.35 13.06
N TYR A 515 9.55 -24.15 12.44
CA TYR A 515 8.62 -23.76 11.39
C TYR A 515 7.19 -24.09 11.82
N TYR A 516 6.22 -23.38 11.24
CA TYR A 516 4.80 -23.54 11.52
C TYR A 516 4.08 -24.10 10.30
N ILE A 517 3.09 -24.98 10.53
CA ILE A 517 2.21 -25.49 9.48
C ILE A 517 0.80 -25.05 9.85
N ARG A 518 0.18 -24.29 8.96
CA ARG A 518 -1.22 -23.91 9.02
C ARG A 518 -2.00 -24.84 8.08
N VAL A 519 -3.04 -25.49 8.57
CA VAL A 519 -3.87 -26.43 7.81
C VAL A 519 -5.32 -25.96 7.85
N TYR A 520 -6.00 -25.93 6.72
CA TYR A 520 -7.39 -25.49 6.61
C TYR A 520 -8.11 -26.23 5.48
N THR A 521 -9.44 -26.16 5.43
CA THR A 521 -10.16 -26.66 4.26
C THR A 521 -10.11 -25.63 3.14
N TYR A 522 -9.99 -26.06 1.88
CA TYR A 522 -9.86 -25.11 0.77
C TYR A 522 -11.12 -24.26 0.56
N SER A 523 -12.28 -24.85 0.86
CA SER A 523 -13.62 -24.25 0.75
C SER A 523 -13.99 -23.43 1.99
N GLY A 524 -15.10 -22.69 1.92
CA GLY A 524 -15.50 -21.79 3.02
C GLY A 524 -16.39 -22.40 4.10
N ALA A 525 -17.22 -21.56 4.71
CA ALA A 525 -18.04 -21.91 5.86
C ALA A 525 -18.83 -23.24 5.70
N GLY A 526 -18.75 -24.09 6.73
CA GLY A 526 -19.46 -25.36 6.83
C GLY A 526 -18.71 -26.58 6.28
N TYR A 527 -17.59 -26.36 5.58
CA TYR A 527 -16.65 -27.39 5.18
C TYR A 527 -15.62 -27.52 6.30
N ASN A 528 -15.65 -28.65 7.03
CA ASN A 528 -14.65 -28.92 8.07
C ASN A 528 -14.24 -30.40 7.97
N THR A 529 -13.01 -30.72 8.36
CA THR A 529 -12.47 -32.08 8.25
C THR A 529 -11.62 -32.45 9.46
N SER A 530 -11.60 -33.74 9.79
CA SER A 530 -10.51 -34.35 10.55
C SER A 530 -9.46 -34.94 9.62
N PHE A 531 -8.23 -35.02 10.09
CA PHE A 531 -7.09 -35.54 9.35
C PHE A 531 -5.97 -36.01 10.30
N ASN A 532 -4.98 -36.70 9.76
CA ASN A 532 -3.69 -36.95 10.38
C ASN A 532 -2.61 -36.17 9.64
N ILE A 533 -1.71 -35.52 10.37
CA ILE A 533 -0.53 -34.83 9.81
C ILE A 533 0.76 -35.53 10.24
N CYS A 534 1.72 -35.63 9.31
CA CYS A 534 3.10 -36.01 9.60
C CYS A 534 4.09 -35.13 8.83
N VAL A 535 5.29 -34.99 9.39
CA VAL A 535 6.45 -34.40 8.73
C VAL A 535 7.51 -35.49 8.62
N GLY A 536 8.02 -35.74 7.41
CA GLY A 536 9.05 -36.74 7.13
C GLY A 536 10.30 -36.13 6.52
N THR A 537 11.45 -36.70 6.84
CA THR A 537 12.74 -36.27 6.27
C THR A 537 13.04 -37.11 5.03
N PRO A 538 13.18 -36.51 3.83
CA PRO A 538 13.66 -37.25 2.66
C PRO A 538 15.11 -37.70 2.86
N PRO A 539 15.56 -38.76 2.16
CA PRO A 539 16.97 -39.14 2.16
C PRO A 539 17.87 -37.96 1.76
N PRO A 540 19.08 -37.81 2.34
CA PRO A 540 19.99 -36.75 1.96
C PRO A 540 20.37 -36.87 0.47
N PRO A 541 20.57 -35.74 -0.24
CA PRO A 541 21.02 -35.76 -1.62
C PRO A 541 22.33 -36.54 -1.77
N PRO A 542 22.56 -37.22 -2.91
CA PRO A 542 23.85 -37.82 -3.24
C PRO A 542 24.98 -36.78 -3.21
N ALA A 543 26.22 -37.21 -2.92
CA ALA A 543 27.36 -36.29 -2.85
C ALA A 543 27.61 -35.50 -4.16
N ASN A 544 27.17 -36.07 -5.28
CA ASN A 544 27.27 -35.51 -6.62
C ASN A 544 25.97 -34.89 -7.13
N ASP A 545 25.14 -34.37 -6.23
CA ASP A 545 23.92 -33.64 -6.55
C ASP A 545 24.19 -32.39 -7.42
N ASN A 546 25.33 -31.73 -7.20
CA ASN A 546 25.72 -30.52 -7.93
C ASN A 546 26.95 -30.75 -8.80
N CYS A 547 27.00 -30.10 -9.97
CA CYS A 547 28.08 -30.19 -10.94
C CYS A 547 29.46 -29.82 -10.38
N ALA A 548 29.51 -29.04 -9.28
CA ALA A 548 30.74 -28.61 -8.64
C ALA A 548 31.50 -29.75 -7.94
N ASN A 549 30.79 -30.82 -7.55
CA ASN A 549 31.37 -32.01 -6.92
C ASN A 549 31.00 -33.29 -7.71
N PRO A 550 31.40 -33.40 -8.98
CA PRO A 550 31.00 -34.50 -9.82
C PRO A 550 31.76 -35.77 -9.43
N THR A 551 31.09 -36.92 -9.39
CA THR A 551 31.76 -38.20 -9.13
C THR A 551 32.65 -38.58 -10.33
N PRO A 552 33.96 -38.83 -10.16
CA PRO A 552 34.84 -39.18 -11.28
C PRO A 552 34.58 -40.60 -11.78
N LEU A 553 34.43 -40.75 -13.09
CA LEU A 553 34.37 -42.03 -13.80
C LEU A 553 35.75 -42.40 -14.33
N THR A 554 36.15 -43.66 -14.12
CA THR A 554 37.40 -44.20 -14.68
C THR A 554 37.12 -44.88 -16.01
N VAL A 555 37.78 -44.45 -17.08
CA VAL A 555 37.55 -45.01 -18.41
C VAL A 555 38.08 -46.44 -18.50
N GLY A 556 37.18 -47.39 -18.78
CA GLY A 556 37.52 -48.82 -18.97
C GLY A 556 37.53 -49.25 -20.45
N GLY A 557 37.89 -50.51 -20.72
CA GLY A 557 37.82 -51.08 -22.08
C GLY A 557 36.42 -51.51 -22.52
N THR A 558 35.52 -51.76 -21.56
CA THR A 558 34.11 -52.15 -21.75
C THR A 558 33.26 -51.49 -20.67
N PHE A 559 31.93 -51.49 -20.83
CA PHE A 559 31.01 -50.99 -19.81
C PHE A 559 31.30 -51.56 -18.41
N GLY A 560 31.39 -52.89 -18.30
CA GLY A 560 31.58 -53.57 -17.01
C GLY A 560 32.97 -53.43 -16.38
N ALA A 561 33.95 -52.84 -17.07
CA ALA A 561 35.31 -52.73 -16.54
C ALA A 561 35.38 -51.80 -15.31
N ASN A 562 34.65 -50.69 -15.33
CA ASN A 562 34.64 -49.68 -14.25
C ASN A 562 33.22 -49.13 -13.98
N ALA A 563 32.17 -49.90 -14.27
CA ALA A 563 30.80 -49.48 -13.97
C ALA A 563 30.61 -49.25 -12.46
N ILE A 564 29.91 -48.17 -12.10
CA ILE A 564 29.53 -47.87 -10.72
C ILE A 564 28.01 -47.86 -10.59
N THR A 565 27.51 -48.29 -9.43
CA THR A 565 26.10 -48.12 -9.06
C THR A 565 25.92 -46.77 -8.39
N ALA A 566 25.04 -45.94 -8.95
CA ALA A 566 24.71 -44.61 -8.46
C ALA A 566 23.22 -44.49 -8.13
N THR A 567 22.80 -43.32 -7.64
CA THR A 567 21.43 -43.03 -7.25
C THR A 567 21.13 -41.55 -7.47
N ASN A 568 19.88 -41.22 -7.85
CA ASN A 568 19.36 -39.86 -7.84
C ASN A 568 18.29 -39.65 -6.74
N VAL A 569 18.14 -40.61 -5.82
CA VAL A 569 17.22 -40.43 -4.68
C VAL A 569 17.68 -39.26 -3.81
N GLY A 570 16.82 -38.26 -3.66
CA GLY A 570 17.08 -37.07 -2.84
C GLY A 570 17.86 -35.96 -3.56
N SER A 571 18.26 -36.13 -4.83
CA SER A 571 18.89 -35.05 -5.59
C SER A 571 17.92 -33.92 -5.92
N THR A 572 18.47 -32.75 -6.17
CA THR A 572 17.77 -31.53 -6.56
C THR A 572 17.88 -31.30 -8.06
N ALA A 573 16.96 -30.53 -8.64
CA ALA A 573 17.07 -30.08 -10.02
C ALA A 573 17.84 -28.76 -10.05
N ASP A 574 18.99 -28.72 -10.71
CA ASP A 574 19.85 -27.52 -10.73
C ASP A 574 19.52 -26.51 -11.85
N GLY A 575 18.56 -26.84 -12.72
CA GLY A 575 18.08 -25.94 -13.78
C GLY A 575 19.05 -25.74 -14.94
N THR A 576 20.12 -26.54 -15.06
CA THR A 576 21.05 -26.47 -16.19
C THR A 576 20.35 -26.78 -17.51
N ALA A 577 20.55 -25.93 -18.53
CA ALA A 577 19.96 -26.12 -19.85
C ALA A 577 20.49 -27.41 -20.53
N GLN A 578 19.56 -28.26 -21.00
CA GLN A 578 19.85 -29.56 -21.63
C GLN A 578 19.61 -29.49 -23.14
N SER A 579 20.29 -30.33 -23.91
CA SER A 579 20.26 -30.26 -25.39
C SER A 579 19.26 -31.19 -26.06
N CYS A 580 18.86 -32.30 -25.41
CA CYS A 580 17.88 -33.25 -25.96
C CYS A 580 16.58 -33.38 -25.16
N GLN A 581 16.42 -32.65 -24.04
CA GLN A 581 15.19 -32.62 -23.24
C GLN A 581 14.96 -31.22 -22.66
N THR A 582 13.73 -30.98 -22.18
CA THR A 582 13.30 -29.68 -21.63
C THR A 582 13.48 -29.55 -20.12
N SER A 583 13.80 -30.64 -19.41
CA SER A 583 14.03 -30.65 -17.95
C SER A 583 15.17 -31.59 -17.57
N ALA A 584 15.79 -31.33 -16.41
CA ALA A 584 16.81 -32.16 -15.76
C ALA A 584 16.37 -32.49 -14.33
N THR A 585 15.23 -33.17 -14.20
CA THR A 585 14.60 -33.42 -12.88
C THR A 585 15.50 -34.28 -12.00
N ASN A 586 15.90 -33.77 -10.84
CA ASN A 586 16.70 -34.49 -9.83
C ASN A 586 17.98 -35.07 -10.44
N ASN A 587 18.76 -34.23 -11.12
CA ASN A 587 19.96 -34.64 -11.82
C ASN A 587 21.15 -34.90 -10.89
N VAL A 588 22.08 -35.75 -11.31
CA VAL A 588 23.33 -36.04 -10.61
C VAL A 588 24.51 -35.99 -11.58
N TRP A 589 25.69 -35.66 -11.06
CA TRP A 589 26.83 -35.26 -11.87
C TRP A 589 28.03 -36.20 -11.79
N TYR A 590 28.70 -36.36 -12.93
CA TYR A 590 29.93 -37.12 -13.06
C TYR A 590 30.97 -36.37 -13.87
N SER A 591 32.23 -36.74 -13.71
CA SER A 591 33.33 -36.21 -14.51
C SER A 591 34.10 -37.33 -15.15
N VAL A 592 34.63 -37.10 -16.35
CA VAL A 592 35.40 -38.10 -17.08
C VAL A 592 36.50 -37.42 -17.87
N VAL A 593 37.71 -37.99 -17.81
CA VAL A 593 38.86 -37.50 -18.57
C VAL A 593 38.91 -38.24 -19.91
N VAL A 594 38.94 -37.47 -21.00
CA VAL A 594 38.99 -38.02 -22.36
C VAL A 594 40.28 -38.83 -22.56
N PRO A 595 40.20 -40.11 -22.98
CA PRO A 595 41.37 -40.96 -23.19
C PRO A 595 42.20 -40.50 -24.41
N ALA A 596 43.41 -41.05 -24.54
CA ALA A 596 44.38 -40.66 -25.59
C ALA A 596 43.86 -40.81 -27.03
N SER A 597 42.89 -41.70 -27.24
CA SER A 597 42.20 -41.94 -28.51
C SER A 597 41.32 -40.76 -28.96
N GLY A 598 40.91 -39.88 -28.04
CA GLY A 598 39.88 -38.87 -28.30
C GLY A 598 38.47 -39.43 -28.46
N THR A 599 38.25 -40.72 -28.15
CA THR A 599 36.96 -41.41 -28.22
C THR A 599 36.48 -41.83 -26.84
N LEU A 600 35.18 -41.67 -26.57
CA LEU A 600 34.61 -41.99 -25.26
C LEU A 600 33.14 -42.40 -25.40
N LYS A 601 32.76 -43.50 -24.74
CA LYS A 601 31.35 -43.82 -24.49
C LYS A 601 31.02 -43.54 -23.04
N VAL A 602 29.85 -42.98 -22.79
CA VAL A 602 29.25 -42.84 -21.47
C VAL A 602 27.85 -43.43 -21.53
N GLU A 603 27.58 -44.43 -20.69
CA GLU A 603 26.37 -45.24 -20.76
C GLU A 603 25.80 -45.44 -19.37
N THR A 604 24.48 -45.48 -19.27
CA THR A 604 23.72 -45.88 -18.09
C THR A 604 23.03 -47.22 -18.35
N ASN A 605 22.87 -48.02 -17.30
CA ASN A 605 22.14 -49.29 -17.33
C ASN A 605 21.28 -49.45 -16.08
N SER A 606 20.36 -50.41 -16.13
CA SER A 606 19.46 -50.77 -15.05
C SER A 606 20.17 -51.38 -13.84
N VAL A 607 19.54 -51.25 -12.67
CA VAL A 607 19.92 -51.95 -11.43
C VAL A 607 18.74 -52.81 -11.01
N ALA A 608 18.97 -54.12 -10.84
CA ALA A 608 17.92 -55.05 -10.43
C ALA A 608 17.22 -54.59 -9.13
N GLY A 609 15.89 -54.50 -9.16
CA GLY A 609 15.07 -54.05 -8.03
C GLY A 609 14.99 -52.53 -7.84
N SER A 610 15.60 -51.74 -8.71
CA SER A 610 15.44 -50.29 -8.73
C SER A 610 14.14 -49.89 -9.41
N THR A 611 13.53 -48.80 -8.94
CA THR A 611 12.37 -48.14 -9.56
C THR A 611 12.78 -47.09 -10.61
N TYR A 612 14.08 -46.92 -10.80
CA TYR A 612 14.67 -46.09 -11.85
C TYR A 612 14.70 -46.90 -13.15
N THR A 613 13.88 -46.52 -14.13
CA THR A 613 13.67 -47.30 -15.35
C THR A 613 14.01 -46.57 -16.63
N ASP A 614 14.32 -45.27 -16.54
CA ASP A 614 14.39 -44.38 -17.69
C ASP A 614 15.37 -43.24 -17.41
N SER A 615 16.50 -43.21 -18.11
CA SER A 615 17.59 -42.24 -17.87
C SER A 615 17.80 -41.31 -19.06
N ILE A 616 18.31 -40.11 -18.79
CA ILE A 616 18.85 -39.20 -19.81
C ILE A 616 20.26 -38.80 -19.41
N ILE A 617 21.16 -38.77 -20.39
CA ILE A 617 22.53 -38.30 -20.25
C ILE A 617 22.70 -37.02 -21.08
N ASN A 618 23.32 -35.99 -20.48
CA ASN A 618 23.90 -34.88 -21.24
C ASN A 618 25.36 -34.70 -20.84
N VAL A 619 26.25 -34.68 -21.83
CA VAL A 619 27.68 -34.45 -21.66
C VAL A 619 28.02 -33.01 -22.01
N PHE A 620 28.82 -32.37 -21.17
CA PHE A 620 29.21 -30.98 -21.25
C PHE A 620 30.74 -30.82 -21.26
N SER A 621 31.19 -29.76 -21.92
CA SER A 621 32.54 -29.20 -21.77
C SER A 621 32.47 -27.88 -21.01
N GLY A 622 33.60 -27.44 -20.46
CA GLY A 622 33.70 -26.22 -19.66
C GLY A 622 33.57 -26.47 -18.16
N ALA A 623 33.26 -25.42 -17.41
CA ALA A 623 33.12 -25.46 -15.96
C ALA A 623 31.68 -25.12 -15.54
N CYS A 624 31.29 -25.53 -14.33
CA CYS A 624 30.01 -25.15 -13.73
C CYS A 624 29.73 -23.66 -13.85
N GLY A 625 28.52 -23.31 -14.26
CA GLY A 625 28.09 -21.93 -14.54
C GLY A 625 28.41 -21.43 -15.96
N SER A 626 29.20 -22.16 -16.75
CA SER A 626 29.51 -21.84 -18.16
C SER A 626 29.69 -23.11 -19.00
N LEU A 627 28.75 -24.05 -18.86
CA LEU A 627 28.78 -25.35 -19.55
C LEU A 627 28.35 -25.22 -21.01
N THR A 628 29.04 -25.93 -21.89
CA THR A 628 28.65 -26.08 -23.31
C THR A 628 28.28 -27.53 -23.57
N ALA A 629 27.04 -27.77 -24.01
CA ALA A 629 26.57 -29.12 -24.33
C ALA A 629 27.36 -29.71 -25.50
N VAL A 630 27.84 -30.93 -25.33
CA VAL A 630 28.63 -31.69 -26.31
C VAL A 630 27.75 -32.71 -27.01
N ALA A 631 27.00 -33.50 -26.24
CA ALA A 631 26.07 -34.50 -26.73
C ALA A 631 25.04 -34.84 -25.65
N CYS A 632 23.91 -35.41 -26.07
CA CYS A 632 22.83 -35.82 -25.19
C CYS A 632 22.14 -37.04 -25.79
N ASP A 633 21.65 -37.91 -24.93
CA ASP A 633 20.95 -39.13 -25.31
C ASP A 633 19.93 -39.53 -24.23
N ASP A 634 18.87 -40.20 -24.65
CA ASP A 634 17.75 -40.69 -23.82
C ASP A 634 17.80 -42.23 -23.76
N ASP A 635 17.65 -42.91 -24.91
CA ASP A 635 17.34 -44.34 -24.98
C ASP A 635 18.29 -45.18 -25.87
N SER A 636 19.53 -44.75 -26.10
CA SER A 636 20.43 -45.48 -27.01
C SER A 636 21.20 -46.66 -26.38
N SER A 637 21.03 -46.95 -25.08
CA SER A 637 21.62 -48.12 -24.43
C SER A 637 20.99 -49.42 -24.94
N ALA A 638 21.75 -50.52 -24.88
CA ALA A 638 21.20 -51.85 -25.13
C ALA A 638 20.33 -52.36 -23.97
N ASP A 639 20.35 -51.71 -22.80
CA ASP A 639 19.64 -52.11 -21.59
C ASP A 639 18.31 -51.36 -21.39
N GLY A 640 17.44 -51.34 -22.39
CA GLY A 640 16.11 -50.70 -22.30
C GLY A 640 16.15 -49.18 -22.50
N ASN A 641 15.35 -48.43 -21.75
CA ASN A 641 15.23 -46.95 -21.83
C ASN A 641 16.38 -46.24 -21.11
N PHE A 642 17.61 -46.70 -21.31
CA PHE A 642 18.78 -46.07 -20.72
C PHE A 642 19.64 -45.44 -21.81
N SER A 643 20.49 -44.50 -21.43
CA SER A 643 21.17 -43.66 -22.40
C SER A 643 22.59 -44.13 -22.69
N LEU A 644 23.02 -43.90 -23.92
CA LEU A 644 24.37 -44.13 -24.39
C LEU A 644 24.80 -42.95 -25.27
N VAL A 645 25.79 -42.19 -24.78
CA VAL A 645 26.46 -41.16 -25.57
C VAL A 645 27.77 -41.72 -26.11
N THR A 646 27.98 -41.61 -27.42
CA THR A 646 29.26 -41.93 -28.09
C THR A 646 29.91 -40.65 -28.61
N LEU A 647 31.10 -40.32 -28.10
CA LEU A 647 31.88 -39.15 -28.46
C LEU A 647 33.11 -39.54 -29.27
N THR A 648 33.41 -38.75 -30.29
CA THR A 648 34.64 -38.85 -31.08
C THR A 648 35.28 -37.48 -31.24
N GLY A 649 36.57 -37.43 -31.55
CA GLY A 649 37.30 -36.19 -31.80
C GLY A 649 37.42 -35.26 -30.58
N GLN A 650 37.25 -35.79 -29.37
CA GLN A 650 37.41 -35.01 -28.14
C GLN A 650 38.90 -34.78 -27.85
N THR A 651 39.23 -33.65 -27.21
CA THR A 651 40.63 -33.34 -26.88
C THR A 651 41.15 -34.29 -25.79
N PRO A 652 42.19 -35.10 -26.04
CA PRO A 652 42.75 -35.99 -25.03
C PRO A 652 43.17 -35.25 -23.76
N GLY A 653 42.84 -35.82 -22.60
CA GLY A 653 43.12 -35.21 -21.29
C GLY A 653 42.16 -34.09 -20.87
N ALA A 654 41.23 -33.66 -21.73
CA ALA A 654 40.16 -32.75 -21.32
C ALA A 654 39.19 -33.46 -20.37
N THR A 655 38.67 -32.72 -19.39
CA THR A 655 37.61 -33.20 -18.50
C THR A 655 36.24 -32.80 -19.06
N LEU A 656 35.37 -33.79 -19.21
CA LEU A 656 33.96 -33.58 -19.54
C LEU A 656 33.12 -33.79 -18.27
N LEU A 657 32.01 -33.06 -18.18
CA LEU A 657 31.01 -33.22 -17.13
C LEU A 657 29.80 -33.94 -17.71
N VAL A 658 29.21 -34.84 -16.93
CA VAL A 658 28.08 -35.66 -17.34
C VAL A 658 26.96 -35.44 -16.35
N SER A 659 25.82 -34.95 -16.83
CA SER A 659 24.58 -34.88 -16.05
C SER A 659 23.72 -36.08 -16.39
N VAL A 660 23.18 -36.75 -15.37
CA VAL A 660 22.25 -37.88 -15.53
C VAL A 660 20.99 -37.62 -14.71
N TRP A 661 19.83 -37.82 -15.32
CA TRP A 661 18.53 -37.66 -14.65
C TRP A 661 17.47 -38.58 -15.23
N ARG A 662 16.31 -38.63 -14.58
CA ARG A 662 15.20 -39.50 -15.00
C ARG A 662 14.24 -38.82 -15.98
N TYR A 663 13.62 -39.60 -16.86
CA TYR A 663 12.55 -39.10 -17.72
C TYR A 663 11.29 -38.78 -16.91
N SER A 664 10.80 -37.53 -17.02
CA SER A 664 9.74 -37.01 -16.14
C SER A 664 8.31 -37.14 -16.68
N SER A 665 8.10 -37.60 -17.92
CA SER A 665 6.75 -37.81 -18.50
C SER A 665 6.30 -39.30 -18.55
N GLY A 666 6.99 -40.20 -17.85
CA GLY A 666 6.75 -41.66 -17.87
C GLY A 666 6.74 -42.34 -16.48
N ALA A 667 6.95 -43.66 -16.45
CA ALA A 667 6.88 -44.53 -15.26
C ALA A 667 8.11 -44.48 -14.32
N GLY A 668 9.15 -43.71 -14.67
CA GLY A 668 10.40 -43.63 -13.92
C GLY A 668 10.28 -42.79 -12.64
N THR A 669 10.64 -43.39 -11.51
CA THR A 669 10.83 -42.68 -10.22
C THR A 669 12.31 -42.58 -9.90
N ASP A 670 12.67 -41.75 -8.93
CA ASP A 670 14.04 -41.71 -8.44
C ASP A 670 14.45 -43.08 -7.89
N GLY A 671 15.73 -43.43 -8.04
CA GLY A 671 16.23 -44.75 -7.70
C GLY A 671 17.71 -44.92 -8.06
N LYS A 672 18.13 -46.17 -8.15
CA LYS A 672 19.51 -46.58 -8.47
C LYS A 672 19.67 -46.93 -9.94
N PHE A 673 20.81 -46.58 -10.53
CA PHE A 673 21.20 -46.94 -11.89
C PHE A 673 22.70 -47.25 -11.95
N GLN A 674 23.17 -47.95 -12.97
CA GLN A 674 24.60 -48.09 -13.25
C GLN A 674 25.05 -47.01 -14.23
N ILE A 675 26.28 -46.53 -14.10
CA ILE A 675 26.92 -45.65 -15.08
C ILE A 675 28.36 -46.08 -15.31
N SER A 676 28.81 -46.02 -16.56
CA SER A 676 30.19 -46.32 -16.92
C SER A 676 30.69 -45.43 -18.05
N ALA A 677 31.99 -45.17 -18.04
CA ALA A 677 32.69 -44.55 -19.14
C ALA A 677 33.72 -45.53 -19.72
N TYR A 678 33.73 -45.72 -21.04
CA TYR A 678 34.61 -46.73 -21.65
C TYR A 678 35.01 -46.41 -23.09
N ASP A 679 36.12 -46.99 -23.50
CA ASP A 679 36.67 -46.92 -24.85
C ASP A 679 37.26 -48.27 -25.25
N ALA A 680 36.72 -48.88 -26.30
CA ALA A 680 37.19 -50.16 -26.82
C ALA A 680 38.65 -50.11 -27.29
N SER A 681 39.21 -48.93 -27.60
CA SER A 681 40.62 -48.79 -27.95
C SER A 681 41.57 -49.08 -26.78
N LEU A 682 41.08 -48.97 -25.53
CA LEU A 682 41.84 -49.35 -24.33
C LEU A 682 42.00 -50.87 -24.17
N LEU A 683 41.22 -51.66 -24.92
CA LEU A 683 41.45 -53.10 -25.04
C LEU A 683 42.70 -53.41 -25.89
N ALA A 684 43.24 -52.42 -26.62
CA ALA A 684 44.31 -52.63 -27.61
C ALA A 684 45.74 -52.38 -27.08
N THR A 685 45.97 -52.00 -25.81
CA THR A 685 47.32 -51.55 -25.39
C THR A 685 47.89 -52.13 -24.10
N SER A 686 47.46 -53.29 -23.61
CA SER A 686 48.16 -53.98 -22.51
C SER A 686 48.99 -55.20 -22.94
N GLU A 687 48.77 -55.84 -24.10
CA GLU A 687 49.47 -57.10 -24.43
C GLU A 687 50.41 -57.07 -25.65
N VAL A 688 50.51 -55.98 -26.42
CA VAL A 688 51.41 -55.95 -27.61
C VAL A 688 52.21 -54.64 -27.77
N SER A 689 52.82 -54.14 -26.69
CA SER A 689 53.84 -53.07 -26.78
C SER A 689 55.17 -53.39 -26.07
N GLY A 690 55.23 -54.42 -25.20
CA GLY A 690 56.48 -54.85 -24.55
C GLY A 690 57.37 -55.80 -25.37
N ALA A 691 56.84 -56.49 -26.39
CA ALA A 691 57.53 -57.65 -26.96
C ALA A 691 58.64 -57.37 -28.00
N LYS A 692 58.84 -56.12 -28.46
CA LYS A 692 59.84 -55.82 -29.51
C LYS A 692 61.20 -55.34 -29.00
N ASN A 693 61.34 -54.92 -27.74
CA ASN A 693 62.61 -54.39 -27.20
C ASN A 693 62.99 -54.88 -25.78
N GLU A 694 62.25 -55.81 -25.18
CA GLU A 694 62.58 -56.36 -23.86
C GLU A 694 63.77 -57.33 -23.92
N LEU A 695 64.77 -57.09 -23.07
CA LEU A 695 65.86 -58.03 -22.83
C LEU A 695 65.32 -59.29 -22.15
N LYS A 696 65.68 -60.46 -22.68
CA LYS A 696 65.33 -61.77 -22.11
C LYS A 696 66.46 -62.30 -21.22
N ALA A 697 66.10 -63.02 -20.17
CA ALA A 697 67.04 -63.76 -19.34
C ALA A 697 66.84 -65.29 -19.50
N TYR A 698 67.91 -66.05 -19.73
CA TYR A 698 67.83 -67.50 -19.98
C TYR A 698 69.11 -68.28 -19.58
N PRO A 699 69.00 -69.58 -19.24
CA PRO A 699 67.76 -70.31 -19.02
C PRO A 699 67.04 -69.79 -17.78
N ASN A 700 65.71 -69.83 -17.77
CA ASN A 700 64.90 -69.52 -16.60
C ASN A 700 63.82 -70.61 -16.49
N PRO A 701 63.93 -71.56 -15.53
CA PRO A 701 64.82 -71.57 -14.37
C PRO A 701 66.33 -71.77 -14.67
N PHE A 702 67.21 -71.16 -13.87
CA PHE A 702 68.68 -71.29 -13.96
C PHE A 702 69.25 -72.06 -12.76
N ALA A 703 70.42 -72.70 -12.93
CA ALA A 703 71.18 -73.32 -11.84
C ALA A 703 72.25 -72.34 -11.32
N ASP A 704 73.37 -72.22 -12.04
CA ASP A 704 74.48 -71.36 -11.64
C ASP A 704 74.62 -70.08 -12.47
N VAL A 705 74.15 -70.10 -13.72
CA VAL A 705 74.34 -69.01 -14.69
C VAL A 705 73.02 -68.57 -15.29
N LEU A 706 72.76 -67.26 -15.26
CA LEU A 706 71.63 -66.62 -15.94
C LEU A 706 72.16 -65.67 -17.02
N ASN A 707 71.85 -65.94 -18.29
CA ASN A 707 72.31 -65.11 -19.41
C ASN A 707 71.31 -64.01 -19.75
N ILE A 708 71.78 -62.85 -20.19
CA ILE A 708 70.96 -61.73 -20.68
C ILE A 708 71.16 -61.57 -22.19
N SER A 709 70.06 -61.55 -22.96
CA SER A 709 70.05 -61.59 -24.44
C SER A 709 70.87 -60.48 -25.15
N ASP A 710 70.96 -59.27 -24.60
CA ASP A 710 71.83 -58.19 -25.11
C ASP A 710 72.33 -57.31 -23.95
N ILE A 711 73.53 -57.63 -23.45
CA ILE A 711 74.11 -56.95 -22.29
C ILE A 711 74.63 -55.54 -22.60
N SER A 712 74.79 -55.17 -23.88
CA SER A 712 75.49 -53.94 -24.30
C SER A 712 74.84 -52.65 -23.77
N LYS A 713 73.51 -52.73 -23.54
CA LYS A 713 72.66 -51.63 -23.05
C LYS A 713 72.53 -51.58 -21.53
N VAL A 714 72.99 -52.62 -20.82
CA VAL A 714 72.88 -52.73 -19.36
C VAL A 714 74.07 -52.06 -18.69
N LYS A 715 73.81 -51.23 -17.68
CA LYS A 715 74.82 -50.56 -16.84
C LYS A 715 75.15 -51.39 -15.61
N SER A 716 74.13 -51.90 -14.93
CA SER A 716 74.27 -52.77 -13.77
C SER A 716 73.05 -53.68 -13.59
N VAL A 717 73.22 -54.80 -12.89
CA VAL A 717 72.13 -55.72 -12.52
C VAL A 717 71.99 -55.77 -11.02
N SER A 718 70.77 -55.67 -10.52
CA SER A 718 70.41 -55.87 -9.11
C SER A 718 69.51 -57.08 -8.99
N ILE A 719 69.86 -58.01 -8.09
CA ILE A 719 69.06 -59.20 -7.80
C ILE A 719 68.42 -59.01 -6.45
N VAL A 720 67.11 -59.20 -6.41
CA VAL A 720 66.26 -58.92 -5.26
C VAL A 720 65.50 -60.19 -4.90
N ASP A 721 65.45 -60.51 -3.61
CA ASP A 721 64.62 -61.62 -3.10
C ASP A 721 63.13 -61.24 -3.05
N LEU A 722 62.25 -62.21 -2.77
CA LEU A 722 60.80 -61.96 -2.66
C LEU A 722 60.41 -61.01 -1.51
N ALA A 723 61.30 -60.75 -0.56
CA ALA A 723 61.10 -59.79 0.52
C ALA A 723 61.53 -58.36 0.11
N GLY A 724 61.92 -58.15 -1.15
CA GLY A 724 62.35 -56.85 -1.66
C GLY A 724 63.77 -56.46 -1.29
N ARG A 725 64.57 -57.37 -0.71
CA ARG A 725 65.96 -57.09 -0.32
C ARG A 725 66.90 -57.36 -1.48
N VAL A 726 67.79 -56.41 -1.76
CA VAL A 726 68.85 -56.59 -2.76
C VAL A 726 69.88 -57.58 -2.21
N VAL A 727 69.97 -58.76 -2.82
CA VAL A 727 70.89 -59.83 -2.41
C VAL A 727 72.21 -59.81 -3.18
N LYS A 728 72.24 -59.21 -4.37
CA LYS A 728 73.47 -59.07 -5.17
C LYS A 728 73.36 -57.92 -6.16
N THR A 729 74.42 -57.15 -6.32
CA THR A 729 74.54 -56.12 -7.36
C THR A 729 75.78 -56.40 -8.19
N ILE A 730 75.65 -56.31 -9.51
CA ILE A 730 76.73 -56.54 -10.49
C ILE A 730 76.84 -55.29 -11.36
N ASP A 731 77.90 -54.52 -11.16
CA ASP A 731 78.22 -53.37 -12.01
C ASP A 731 79.02 -53.83 -13.23
N ASN A 732 78.72 -53.25 -14.40
CA ASN A 732 79.31 -53.64 -15.70
C ASN A 732 79.24 -55.16 -15.96
N PRO A 733 78.03 -55.75 -15.94
CA PRO A 733 77.84 -57.18 -16.08
C PRO A 733 78.33 -57.71 -17.43
N SER A 734 78.82 -58.95 -17.45
CA SER A 734 78.93 -59.73 -18.70
C SER A 734 77.57 -60.34 -19.05
N SER A 735 77.43 -60.86 -20.27
CA SER A 735 76.17 -61.47 -20.73
C SER A 735 75.76 -62.71 -19.93
N ALA A 736 76.68 -63.33 -19.19
CA ALA A 736 76.45 -64.50 -18.35
C ALA A 736 76.62 -64.16 -16.86
N LEU A 737 75.51 -63.98 -16.14
CA LEU A 737 75.53 -63.65 -14.72
C LEU A 737 75.81 -64.90 -13.88
N GLN A 738 76.90 -64.87 -13.12
CA GLN A 738 77.32 -65.97 -12.23
C GLN A 738 76.62 -65.85 -10.87
N LEU A 739 75.59 -66.67 -10.69
CA LEU A 739 74.62 -66.61 -9.59
C LEU A 739 74.53 -67.94 -8.82
N GLY A 740 75.55 -68.81 -8.93
CA GLY A 740 75.67 -70.11 -8.24
C GLY A 740 75.65 -70.02 -6.71
N ASP A 741 75.98 -68.87 -6.16
CA ASP A 741 75.95 -68.56 -4.72
C ASP A 741 74.56 -68.26 -4.15
N LEU A 742 73.56 -67.96 -4.99
CA LEU A 742 72.19 -67.73 -4.53
C LEU A 742 71.55 -69.04 -4.01
N LYS A 743 70.60 -68.95 -3.07
CA LYS A 743 69.82 -70.13 -2.63
C LYS A 743 68.74 -70.47 -3.68
N GLN A 744 68.24 -71.71 -3.67
CA GLN A 744 67.09 -72.09 -4.50
C GLN A 744 65.89 -71.19 -4.15
N GLY A 745 65.22 -70.63 -5.15
CA GLY A 745 64.13 -69.69 -4.92
C GLY A 745 63.85 -68.75 -6.09
N MET A 746 62.82 -67.92 -5.92
CA MET A 746 62.45 -66.90 -6.91
C MET A 746 63.15 -65.58 -6.59
N TYR A 747 63.66 -64.93 -7.63
CA TYR A 747 64.34 -63.65 -7.57
C TYR A 747 63.77 -62.69 -8.62
N LEU A 748 63.79 -61.40 -8.30
CA LEU A 748 63.59 -60.32 -9.27
C LEU A 748 64.97 -59.82 -9.72
N VAL A 749 65.24 -59.94 -11.01
CA VAL A 749 66.47 -59.47 -11.65
C VAL A 749 66.18 -58.14 -12.33
N THR A 750 66.57 -57.04 -11.71
CA THR A 750 66.40 -55.69 -12.24
C THR A 750 67.66 -55.26 -13.01
N LEU A 751 67.51 -55.08 -14.31
CA LEU A 751 68.50 -54.52 -15.22
C LEU A 751 68.38 -52.99 -15.17
N ASN A 752 69.43 -52.31 -14.72
CA ASN A 752 69.54 -50.85 -14.81
C ASN A 752 70.26 -50.51 -16.11
N MET A 753 69.59 -49.80 -17.00
CA MET A 753 70.07 -49.51 -18.36
C MET A 753 70.97 -48.27 -18.38
N LYS A 754 71.81 -48.14 -19.41
CA LYS A 754 72.70 -46.97 -19.57
C LYS A 754 71.96 -45.67 -19.83
N ASP A 755 70.75 -45.73 -20.39
CA ASP A 755 69.87 -44.58 -20.65
C ASP A 755 69.06 -44.13 -19.41
N GLY A 756 69.22 -44.83 -18.28
CA GLY A 756 68.51 -44.54 -17.03
C GLY A 756 67.20 -45.32 -16.83
N SER A 757 66.71 -46.03 -17.86
CA SER A 757 65.55 -46.92 -17.72
C SER A 757 65.87 -48.19 -16.91
N LYS A 758 64.83 -48.88 -16.43
CA LYS A 758 64.98 -50.15 -15.70
C LYS A 758 64.04 -51.20 -16.26
N GLN A 759 64.51 -52.44 -16.37
CA GLN A 759 63.70 -53.60 -16.75
C GLN A 759 63.82 -54.67 -15.65
N THR A 760 62.72 -55.25 -15.20
CA THR A 760 62.75 -56.30 -14.16
C THR A 760 62.25 -57.62 -14.72
N ILE A 761 63.04 -58.68 -14.53
CA ILE A 761 62.77 -60.03 -15.02
C ILE A 761 62.64 -60.96 -13.81
N LYS A 762 61.56 -61.74 -13.74
CA LYS A 762 61.42 -62.81 -12.74
C LYS A 762 62.34 -63.97 -13.13
N ALA A 763 63.23 -64.40 -12.24
CA ALA A 763 64.11 -65.54 -12.46
C ALA A 763 63.96 -66.56 -11.33
N ILE A 764 63.94 -67.84 -11.68
CA ILE A 764 63.84 -68.96 -10.72
C ILE A 764 65.19 -69.65 -10.67
N LYS A 765 65.81 -69.67 -9.49
CA LYS A 765 66.97 -70.52 -9.22
C LYS A 765 66.48 -71.90 -8.79
N LYS A 766 66.85 -72.93 -9.55
CA LYS A 766 66.50 -74.33 -9.26
C LYS A 766 67.56 -75.04 -8.43
#